data_AF-A0A085JFE0-F1
#
_entry.id   AF-A0A085JFE0-F1
#
_cell.length_a   1.000
_cell.length_b   1.000
_cell.length_c   1.000
_cell.angle_alpha   90.00
_cell.angle_beta   90.00
_cell.angle_gamma   90.00
#
_symmetry.space_group_name_H-M   'P 1'
#
loop_
_entity.id
_entity.type
_entity.pdbx_description
1 polymer ?
#
loop_
_entity_poly.entity_id
_entity_poly.type
_entity_poly.pdbx_seq_one_letter_code
_entity_poly.pdbx_strand_id
1 'polypeptide(L)'
;MSPSAVPTQQQLLDADNVLLIVDEIQPPPGLVPKGQTPSLKPKELALFLAIDGAGNVWAFNGHVDLGTGVKTALTQIVAEELNLRMDQVQMVLGDTLRVPNQGATIASATLQISAVPLRKAAAVARQWLTQQATARLQVTADALTLDAGEFCLADGTTLNFAQLVNGQRCQLPIAHDVPLKPVSEYRLVGTSSQRVDIPAKATGELTWVHDMRLPGMLHGRVIRPPYAGYDTGQFVGTSLLSIDESSIAHLDGIVKVVQIADFVGVVAEREDQAIAAMETLKIRWKPWEHMLPDMRDVEKAIRDNPRTSRVVHDTGEVDIALENVTQRFTRNYVWPYQLHGSIGPSCAVAAYDEMGLQVWSGTQNPHLLRADLAWLFEIPENDIEVNRMEAAGCYGRNCADDVAADAALLSRAVGKPVRVQLTRAQEHVWEPKGTAQLMDVDGGLDDEGNPYVYDFTTSYPSNGAPTLALLLTGRVDPVALAFEMGDRTSIPPYDFPHMRVTVEDMAPIVRASWIRGVSALPNTFAHESYMDELAHAAGVDPVEYRLRYIKDERAAELIRSTADRAGWTPRTEPMQSSSEPGVLRGRGFAYARYIHSKFPGFGAAWAAWVADVAIDKQSGEIAVTRITVGHDAGMMVNPARVKHQIHGNVIQSTSRVLKEQLTIESNKIASQEWGGYPILTFPEVPDIDVMMMPRPYDPPLGAGESASVPSAAAIANAVFDATGIRFRELPITSDKLRQALNGQDPQPDPALPTPQRKKSTHRRRWAFGGAAGLLGAAIGIATNALPWRAAIAPVTPPQAGSWSMEMLERGRQVAAAGDCAICHTTKGGATNAGGLKMDTPFGDLYSTNITPDKQTGIGSWSFTAFDRAMRQGISRDGHHLYPAFPYTSFRQLSEEDMQALYAYLMSQPAVEQTPPPNNMRFPFNMRFLMSGWNTLYLRSGEYQYDPTKSTEWNRGAYLVNGAGHCSACHSPRNLMGAEKSGDQFLAGGWVDGWEAPALNQLSKAPQPWTADSLYNYLRNGYDDKHGVAAGPMAPVVSHLATLPEADVRAMADYLADINGQTVLPEPVPQPSIKPAWNTAAGERLFKGACQACHSASEGGPKLFGVSPAMANSSSLTSATPDNLLQVVLHGIDKPAMDELGYMPGFAASLSDKQVADIAAYLRQRYAPDQPAWTDLTKKVAQVRANPGSH
;
A
#
# COMPACT_ATOMS: atom_id res chain seq x y z
N MET A 1 2.89 -4.46 -35.74
CA MET A 1 3.78 -3.82 -36.73
C MET A 1 5.03 -3.41 -35.97
N SER A 2 6.21 -3.96 -36.28
CA SER A 2 7.44 -3.51 -35.62
C SER A 2 7.73 -2.07 -36.05
N PRO A 3 7.75 -1.07 -35.16
CA PRO A 3 8.37 0.21 -35.49
C PRO A 3 9.81 -0.07 -35.94
N SER A 4 10.27 0.59 -36.99
CA SER A 4 11.68 0.52 -37.41
C SER A 4 12.54 0.75 -36.18
N ALA A 5 13.40 -0.23 -35.85
CA ALA A 5 14.20 -0.20 -34.64
C ALA A 5 14.98 1.13 -34.58
N VAL A 6 14.83 1.87 -33.47
CA VAL A 6 15.58 3.11 -33.24
C VAL A 6 17.08 2.77 -33.33
N PRO A 7 17.85 3.42 -34.21
CA PRO A 7 19.25 3.07 -34.41
C PRO A 7 20.08 3.38 -33.15
N THR A 8 21.07 2.55 -32.89
CA THR A 8 22.07 2.78 -31.84
C THR A 8 22.99 3.95 -32.20
N GLN A 9 23.65 4.53 -31.20
CA GLN A 9 24.62 5.60 -31.44
C GLN A 9 25.72 5.12 -32.38
N GLN A 10 26.22 3.90 -32.20
CA GLN A 10 27.25 3.31 -33.05
C GLN A 10 26.76 3.13 -34.50
N GLN A 11 25.53 2.63 -34.70
CA GLN A 11 24.96 2.50 -36.05
C GLN A 11 24.88 3.84 -36.79
N LEU A 12 24.56 4.94 -36.09
CA LEU A 12 24.53 6.28 -36.70
C LEU A 12 25.92 6.84 -36.97
N LEU A 13 26.88 6.60 -36.05
CA LEU A 13 28.28 7.00 -36.23
C LEU A 13 28.92 6.27 -37.43
N ASP A 14 28.54 5.02 -37.67
CA ASP A 14 29.03 4.21 -38.79
C ASP A 14 28.25 4.39 -40.09
N ALA A 15 27.12 5.11 -40.07
CA ALA A 15 26.27 5.29 -41.24
C ALA A 15 26.92 6.18 -42.32
N ASP A 16 26.61 5.85 -43.57
CA ASP A 16 26.80 6.72 -44.74
C ASP A 16 25.50 7.48 -45.04
N ASN A 17 25.58 8.61 -45.75
CA ASN A 17 24.42 9.49 -46.03
C ASN A 17 23.79 10.02 -44.73
N VAL A 18 24.59 10.69 -43.91
CA VAL A 18 24.17 11.16 -42.58
C VAL A 18 24.84 12.49 -42.22
N LEU A 19 24.07 13.36 -41.57
CA LEU A 19 24.57 14.53 -40.85
C LEU A 19 24.50 14.25 -39.35
N LEU A 20 25.64 14.32 -38.66
CA LEU A 20 25.78 14.06 -37.24
C LEU A 20 26.27 15.33 -36.54
N ILE A 21 25.57 15.75 -35.48
CA ILE A 21 26.01 16.82 -34.59
C ILE A 21 26.43 16.21 -33.26
N VAL A 22 27.72 16.33 -32.95
CA VAL A 22 28.38 15.68 -31.82
C VAL A 22 29.10 16.70 -30.93
N ASP A 23 29.41 16.32 -29.69
CA ASP A 23 30.32 17.09 -28.83
C ASP A 23 31.01 16.17 -27.82
N GLU A 24 32.13 16.61 -27.25
CA GLU A 24 32.76 15.89 -26.14
C GLU A 24 32.05 16.22 -24.83
N ILE A 25 31.54 15.20 -24.14
CA ILE A 25 30.97 15.35 -22.80
C ILE A 25 31.86 14.70 -21.76
N GLN A 26 31.80 15.21 -20.53
CA GLN A 26 32.42 14.61 -19.36
C GLN A 26 31.35 13.78 -18.64
N PRO A 27 31.40 12.43 -18.74
CA PRO A 27 30.48 11.60 -17.98
C PRO A 27 30.66 11.83 -16.48
N PRO A 28 29.59 11.71 -15.68
CA PRO A 28 29.72 11.78 -14.23
C PRO A 28 30.61 10.63 -13.73
N PRO A 29 31.30 10.83 -12.60
CA PRO A 29 32.04 9.75 -11.97
C PRO A 29 31.09 8.58 -11.62
N GLY A 30 31.57 7.35 -11.80
CA GLY A 30 30.85 6.16 -11.35
C GLY A 30 30.96 5.95 -9.83
N LEU A 31 30.35 4.89 -9.33
CA LEU A 31 30.60 4.45 -7.96
C LEU A 31 32.09 4.12 -7.76
N VAL A 32 32.62 4.44 -6.58
CA VAL A 32 34.01 4.11 -6.20
C VAL A 32 34.09 3.25 -4.95
N PRO A 33 35.11 2.37 -4.86
CA PRO A 33 35.40 1.65 -3.64
C PRO A 33 35.63 2.59 -2.45
N LYS A 34 35.31 2.09 -1.25
CA LYS A 34 35.50 2.81 0.01
C LYS A 34 36.94 3.31 0.17
N GLY A 35 37.09 4.57 0.57
CA GLY A 35 38.38 5.22 0.80
C GLY A 35 39.08 5.73 -0.46
N GLN A 36 38.44 5.63 -1.63
CA GLN A 36 38.96 6.18 -2.88
C GLN A 36 38.16 7.40 -3.31
N THR A 37 38.86 8.37 -3.90
CA THR A 37 38.21 9.53 -4.52
C THR A 37 37.73 9.14 -5.92
N PRO A 38 36.51 9.52 -6.33
CA PRO A 38 36.06 9.30 -7.69
C PRO A 38 37.02 9.89 -8.71
N SER A 39 37.59 9.05 -9.57
CA SER A 39 38.38 9.51 -10.72
C SER A 39 37.44 10.02 -11.81
N LEU A 40 37.84 11.11 -12.47
CA LEU A 40 37.13 11.58 -13.66
C LEU A 40 37.14 10.47 -14.72
N LYS A 41 35.97 10.13 -15.26
CA LYS A 41 35.88 9.26 -16.43
C LYS A 41 36.52 9.98 -17.63
N PRO A 42 37.07 9.26 -18.63
CA PRO A 42 37.46 9.87 -19.88
C PRO A 42 36.26 10.62 -20.51
N LYS A 43 36.54 11.70 -21.23
CA LYS A 43 35.51 12.34 -22.05
C LYS A 43 35.03 11.38 -23.14
N GLU A 44 33.74 11.45 -23.44
CA GLU A 44 33.07 10.60 -24.43
C GLU A 44 32.48 11.46 -25.55
N LEU A 45 32.49 10.93 -26.78
CA LEU A 45 31.84 11.58 -27.92
C LEU A 45 30.32 11.37 -27.83
N ALA A 46 29.58 12.42 -27.51
CA ALA A 46 28.13 12.41 -27.43
C ALA A 46 27.50 12.79 -28.77
N LEU A 47 26.48 12.05 -29.19
CA LEU A 47 25.60 12.41 -30.30
C LEU A 47 24.40 13.18 -29.77
N PHE A 48 24.12 14.36 -30.34
CA PHE A 48 22.98 15.20 -29.95
C PHE A 48 21.87 15.21 -31.00
N LEU A 49 22.25 15.21 -32.28
CA LEU A 49 21.32 15.25 -33.41
C LEU A 49 21.88 14.42 -34.57
N ALA A 50 21.00 13.68 -35.26
CA ALA A 50 21.32 13.00 -36.51
C ALA A 50 20.20 13.23 -37.54
N ILE A 51 20.58 13.49 -38.79
CA ILE A 51 19.67 13.51 -39.93
C ILE A 51 20.16 12.47 -40.94
N ASP A 52 19.36 11.44 -41.20
CA ASP A 52 19.74 10.36 -42.11
C ASP A 52 19.35 10.65 -43.57
N GLY A 53 19.83 9.81 -44.49
CA GLY A 53 19.58 9.95 -45.93
C GLY A 53 18.12 9.74 -46.34
N ALA A 54 17.26 9.25 -45.45
CA ALA A 54 15.81 9.20 -45.64
C ALA A 54 15.11 10.48 -45.14
N GLY A 55 15.85 11.37 -44.47
CA GLY A 55 15.35 12.63 -43.92
C GLY A 55 14.75 12.51 -42.52
N ASN A 56 14.96 11.39 -41.80
CA ASN A 56 14.52 11.28 -40.41
C ASN A 56 15.42 12.14 -39.51
N VAL A 57 14.83 12.82 -38.52
CA VAL A 57 15.53 13.75 -37.63
C VAL A 57 15.53 13.21 -36.20
N TRP A 58 16.63 12.57 -35.82
CA TRP A 58 16.81 11.99 -34.49
C TRP A 58 17.49 12.98 -33.55
N ALA A 59 16.96 13.11 -32.34
CA ALA A 59 17.57 13.91 -31.28
C ALA A 59 17.71 13.08 -30.01
N PHE A 60 18.82 13.26 -29.29
CA PHE A 60 19.22 12.36 -28.21
C PHE A 60 19.46 13.10 -26.89
N ASN A 61 19.01 12.53 -25.78
CA ASN A 61 19.25 13.06 -24.44
C ASN A 61 19.36 11.94 -23.40
N GLY A 62 20.35 12.04 -22.51
CA GLY A 62 20.62 11.08 -21.44
C GLY A 62 19.55 11.04 -20.34
N HIS A 63 18.81 12.13 -20.17
CA HIS A 63 17.75 12.22 -19.15
C HIS A 63 16.45 11.56 -19.62
N VAL A 64 15.57 11.27 -18.67
CA VAL A 64 14.32 10.54 -18.90
C VAL A 64 13.08 11.41 -18.64
N ASP A 65 11.95 11.06 -19.25
CA ASP A 65 10.66 11.66 -18.90
C ASP A 65 10.02 10.91 -17.73
N LEU A 66 9.80 11.62 -16.63
CA LEU A 66 9.20 11.08 -15.39
C LEU A 66 7.73 11.46 -15.26
N GLY A 67 7.06 11.76 -16.38
CA GLY A 67 5.74 12.36 -16.39
C GLY A 67 5.76 13.90 -16.45
N THR A 68 6.94 14.52 -16.57
CA THR A 68 7.11 15.99 -16.65
C THR A 68 6.85 16.55 -18.05
N GLY A 69 6.87 15.71 -19.07
CA GLY A 69 6.69 16.12 -20.47
C GLY A 69 7.97 16.67 -21.11
N VAL A 70 9.13 16.36 -20.54
CA VAL A 70 10.43 16.79 -21.06
C VAL A 70 10.70 16.28 -22.47
N LYS A 71 10.20 15.08 -22.83
CA LYS A 71 10.29 14.58 -24.20
C LYS A 71 9.67 15.55 -25.20
N THR A 72 8.47 16.04 -24.88
CA THR A 72 7.75 17.01 -25.72
C THR A 72 8.48 18.36 -25.79
N ALA A 73 8.99 18.85 -24.66
CA ALA A 73 9.70 20.14 -24.61
C ALA A 73 11.02 20.10 -25.42
N LEU A 74 11.81 19.04 -25.30
CA LEU A 74 13.03 18.88 -26.09
C LEU A 74 12.72 18.71 -27.59
N THR A 75 11.65 17.98 -27.94
CA THR A 75 11.15 17.91 -29.33
C THR A 75 10.79 19.31 -29.86
N GLN A 76 10.08 20.13 -29.09
CA GLN A 76 9.73 21.51 -29.49
C GLN A 76 10.97 22.36 -29.75
N ILE A 77 12.01 22.24 -28.93
CA ILE A 77 13.26 23.00 -29.11
C ILE A 77 13.93 22.65 -30.45
N VAL A 78 14.06 21.36 -30.75
CA VAL A 78 14.69 20.90 -32.00
C VAL A 78 13.83 21.28 -33.20
N ALA A 79 12.52 21.05 -33.12
CA ALA A 79 11.60 21.38 -34.20
C ALA A 79 11.53 22.88 -34.49
N GLU A 80 11.53 23.72 -33.45
CA GLU A 80 11.55 25.18 -33.57
C GLU A 80 12.80 25.68 -34.31
N GLU A 81 13.97 25.20 -33.90
CA GLU A 81 15.23 25.66 -34.45
C GLU A 81 15.44 25.18 -35.89
N LEU A 82 14.92 24.00 -36.26
CA LEU A 82 14.98 23.45 -37.62
C LEU A 82 13.79 23.82 -38.53
N ASN A 83 12.82 24.62 -38.04
CA ASN A 83 11.55 24.89 -38.73
C ASN A 83 10.81 23.62 -39.16
N LEU A 84 10.73 22.63 -38.27
CA LEU A 84 10.00 21.38 -38.45
C LEU A 84 8.68 21.41 -37.68
N ARG A 85 7.78 20.48 -38.02
CA ARG A 85 6.64 20.11 -37.17
C ARG A 85 7.08 19.13 -36.07
N MET A 86 6.27 19.02 -35.03
CA MET A 86 6.52 18.11 -33.89
C MET A 86 6.64 16.64 -34.29
N ASP A 87 5.86 16.18 -35.27
CA ASP A 87 5.83 14.79 -35.77
C ASP A 87 7.06 14.42 -36.62
N GLN A 88 7.87 15.41 -37.02
CA GLN A 88 9.07 15.20 -37.83
C GLN A 88 10.34 14.98 -37.01
N VAL A 89 10.28 15.05 -35.68
CA VAL A 89 11.43 14.91 -34.79
C VAL A 89 11.27 13.71 -33.85
N GLN A 90 12.22 12.79 -33.92
CA GLN A 90 12.27 11.57 -33.12
C GLN A 90 13.19 11.78 -31.91
N MET A 91 12.60 12.13 -30.77
CA MET A 91 13.32 12.31 -29.50
C MET A 91 13.55 10.97 -28.79
N VAL A 92 14.81 10.61 -28.57
CA VAL A 92 15.26 9.39 -27.87
C VAL A 92 15.83 9.78 -26.52
N LEU A 93 15.31 9.14 -25.45
CA LEU A 93 15.63 9.45 -24.05
C LEU A 93 16.10 8.21 -23.29
N GLY A 94 17.12 8.36 -22.45
CA GLY A 94 17.48 7.41 -21.39
C GLY A 94 18.02 6.03 -21.77
N ASP A 95 17.96 5.64 -23.04
CA ASP A 95 18.44 4.34 -23.51
C ASP A 95 19.96 4.34 -23.64
N THR A 96 20.63 3.56 -22.79
CA THR A 96 22.08 3.68 -22.58
C THR A 96 22.96 3.30 -23.79
N LEU A 97 22.41 2.68 -24.84
CA LEU A 97 23.13 2.42 -26.10
C LEU A 97 22.85 3.47 -27.18
N ARG A 98 21.84 4.32 -26.98
CA ARG A 98 21.37 5.29 -27.98
C ARG A 98 21.65 6.72 -27.57
N VAL A 99 21.66 7.01 -26.28
CA VAL A 99 21.78 8.38 -25.77
C VAL A 99 23.11 8.61 -25.04
N PRO A 100 23.62 9.86 -25.03
CA PRO A 100 24.85 10.19 -24.33
C PRO A 100 24.68 10.14 -22.81
N ASN A 101 25.75 9.77 -22.09
CA ASN A 101 25.78 9.76 -20.63
C ASN A 101 25.87 11.18 -20.04
N GLN A 102 24.73 11.86 -19.99
CA GLN A 102 24.59 13.20 -19.41
C GLN A 102 24.34 13.18 -17.88
N GLY A 103 24.44 11.99 -17.27
CA GLY A 103 24.22 11.76 -15.85
C GLY A 103 22.77 11.59 -15.43
N ALA A 104 22.53 11.80 -14.14
CA ALA A 104 21.23 11.52 -13.53
C ALA A 104 20.17 12.56 -13.90
N THR A 105 18.92 12.12 -14.02
CA THR A 105 17.78 13.03 -14.16
C THR A 105 17.53 13.66 -12.80
N ILE A 106 18.12 14.82 -12.56
CA ILE A 106 18.10 15.51 -11.26
C ILE A 106 17.23 16.74 -11.34
N ALA A 107 16.36 16.87 -10.34
CA ALA A 107 15.67 18.09 -10.02
C ALA A 107 14.90 18.67 -11.22
N SER A 108 14.78 19.99 -11.24
CA SER A 108 14.28 20.74 -12.36
C SER A 108 15.34 21.00 -13.45
N ALA A 109 16.49 20.33 -13.43
CA ALA A 109 17.69 20.74 -14.17
C ALA A 109 17.72 20.31 -15.64
N THR A 110 16.89 19.34 -16.08
CA THR A 110 16.98 18.80 -17.45
C THR A 110 16.89 19.88 -18.53
N LEU A 111 15.90 20.77 -18.48
CA LEU A 111 15.83 21.87 -19.47
C LEU A 111 16.94 22.91 -19.25
N GLN A 112 17.28 23.20 -18.01
CA GLN A 112 18.33 24.16 -17.68
C GLN A 112 19.70 23.73 -18.23
N ILE A 113 19.99 22.42 -18.24
CA ILE A 113 21.25 21.84 -18.71
C ILE A 113 21.18 21.52 -20.21
N SER A 114 20.10 20.88 -20.67
CA SER A 114 20.05 20.30 -22.01
C SER A 114 19.41 21.17 -23.08
N ALA A 115 18.60 22.17 -22.74
CA ALA A 115 17.88 22.95 -23.75
C ALA A 115 18.84 23.72 -24.67
N VAL A 116 19.84 24.41 -24.09
CA VAL A 116 20.76 25.25 -24.86
C VAL A 116 21.70 24.42 -25.75
N PRO A 117 22.39 23.37 -25.26
CA PRO A 117 23.23 22.53 -26.12
C PRO A 117 22.45 21.90 -27.27
N LEU A 118 21.26 21.37 -27.00
CA LEU A 118 20.44 20.73 -28.02
C LEU A 118 19.94 21.74 -29.07
N ARG A 119 19.56 22.94 -28.63
CA ARG A 119 19.20 24.04 -29.54
C ARG A 119 20.38 24.48 -30.40
N LYS A 120 21.58 24.60 -29.83
CA LYS A 120 22.80 24.90 -30.61
C LYS A 120 23.10 23.80 -31.62
N ALA A 121 22.94 22.52 -31.25
CA ALA A 121 23.11 21.41 -32.18
C ALA A 121 22.15 21.51 -33.38
N ALA A 122 20.88 21.81 -33.12
CA ALA A 122 19.89 22.05 -34.16
C ALA A 122 20.23 23.28 -35.03
N ALA A 123 20.76 24.36 -34.45
CA ALA A 123 21.19 25.55 -35.19
C ALA A 123 22.39 25.27 -36.12
N VAL A 124 23.36 24.47 -35.67
CA VAL A 124 24.50 24.02 -36.52
C VAL A 124 23.99 23.20 -37.70
N ALA A 125 23.06 22.26 -37.44
CA ALA A 125 22.44 21.48 -38.50
C ALA A 125 21.69 22.38 -39.50
N ARG A 126 20.87 23.33 -39.03
CA ARG A 126 20.19 24.30 -39.91
C ARG A 126 21.20 25.07 -40.76
N GLN A 127 22.27 25.59 -40.16
CA GLN A 127 23.27 26.37 -40.87
C GLN A 127 23.94 25.54 -41.98
N TRP A 128 24.32 24.30 -41.69
CA TRP A 128 24.91 23.40 -42.69
C TRP A 128 23.91 23.06 -43.80
N LEU A 129 22.66 22.74 -43.45
CA LEU A 129 21.60 22.46 -44.44
C LEU A 129 21.33 23.65 -45.36
N THR A 130 21.28 24.87 -44.82
CA THR A 130 21.15 26.09 -45.62
C THR A 130 22.34 26.27 -46.57
N GLN A 131 23.55 25.97 -46.13
CA GLN A 131 24.76 26.01 -46.98
C GLN A 131 24.68 24.97 -48.12
N GLN A 132 24.19 23.76 -47.85
CA GLN A 132 24.00 22.76 -48.90
C GLN A 132 22.89 23.16 -49.89
N ALA A 133 21.78 23.71 -49.39
CA ALA A 133 20.68 24.16 -50.23
C ALA A 133 21.09 25.33 -51.16
N THR A 134 21.76 26.34 -50.61
CA THR A 134 22.30 27.48 -51.38
C THR A 134 23.32 27.03 -52.42
N ALA A 135 24.23 26.11 -52.08
CA ALA A 135 25.21 25.57 -53.02
C ALA A 135 24.54 24.78 -54.17
N ARG A 136 23.53 23.97 -53.85
CA ARG A 136 22.85 23.12 -54.84
C ARG A 136 21.91 23.90 -55.76
N LEU A 137 21.30 24.97 -55.27
CA LEU A 137 20.41 25.86 -56.03
C LEU A 137 21.15 27.06 -56.63
N GLN A 138 22.41 27.29 -56.28
CA GLN A 138 23.24 28.42 -56.71
C GLN A 138 22.62 29.80 -56.39
N VAL A 139 22.06 29.93 -55.18
CA VAL A 139 21.41 31.16 -54.67
C VAL A 139 22.02 31.64 -53.36
N THR A 140 21.68 32.85 -52.92
CA THR A 140 22.02 33.35 -51.57
C THR A 140 21.03 32.85 -50.53
N ALA A 141 21.43 32.82 -49.25
CA ALA A 141 20.57 32.36 -48.16
C ALA A 141 19.27 33.18 -48.04
N ASP A 142 19.32 34.49 -48.30
CA ASP A 142 18.16 35.40 -48.24
C ASP A 142 17.09 35.08 -49.29
N ALA A 143 17.42 34.31 -50.34
CA ALA A 143 16.48 33.88 -51.36
C ALA A 143 15.68 32.64 -50.94
N LEU A 144 16.09 31.94 -49.87
CA LEU A 144 15.45 30.71 -49.40
C LEU A 144 14.56 30.98 -48.20
N THR A 145 13.38 30.35 -48.19
CA THR A 145 12.59 30.18 -46.97
C THR A 145 12.68 28.73 -46.53
N LEU A 146 12.79 28.49 -45.21
CA LEU A 146 12.75 27.14 -44.65
C LEU A 146 11.42 26.95 -43.92
N ASP A 147 10.60 26.02 -44.38
CA ASP A 147 9.31 25.70 -43.76
C ASP A 147 9.07 24.19 -43.78
N ALA A 148 8.66 23.62 -42.64
CA ALA A 148 8.41 22.19 -42.46
C ALA A 148 9.53 21.24 -42.95
N GLY A 149 10.79 21.69 -42.91
CA GLY A 149 11.96 20.92 -43.37
C GLY A 149 12.22 20.99 -44.88
N GLU A 150 11.55 21.90 -45.59
CA GLU A 150 11.74 22.16 -47.01
C GLU A 150 12.28 23.59 -47.23
N PHE A 151 13.39 23.68 -47.97
CA PHE A 151 13.91 24.95 -48.48
C PHE A 151 13.17 25.31 -49.76
N CYS A 152 12.46 26.44 -49.77
CA CYS A 152 11.63 26.89 -50.85
C CYS A 152 12.17 28.18 -51.47
N LEU A 153 12.23 28.23 -52.80
CA LEU A 153 12.44 29.45 -53.57
C LEU A 153 11.09 30.11 -53.90
N ALA A 154 11.13 31.42 -54.22
CA ALA A 154 9.94 32.17 -54.63
C ALA A 154 9.29 31.65 -55.91
N ASP A 155 10.02 30.89 -56.74
CA ASP A 155 9.52 30.24 -57.95
C ASP A 155 8.84 28.88 -57.71
N GLY A 156 8.79 28.41 -56.46
CA GLY A 156 8.20 27.15 -56.06
C GLY A 156 9.15 25.94 -56.09
N THR A 157 10.43 26.12 -56.42
CA THR A 157 11.44 25.05 -56.32
C THR A 157 11.69 24.69 -54.86
N THR A 158 11.70 23.39 -54.52
CA THR A 158 11.93 22.92 -53.16
C THR A 158 13.09 21.92 -53.04
N LEU A 159 13.78 21.96 -51.89
CA LEU A 159 14.75 20.94 -51.47
C LEU A 159 14.50 20.52 -50.02
N ASN A 160 14.36 19.22 -49.76
CA ASN A 160 14.20 18.69 -48.41
C ASN A 160 15.52 18.19 -47.82
N PHE A 161 15.54 17.89 -46.52
CA PHE A 161 16.74 17.44 -45.82
C PHE A 161 17.34 16.15 -46.38
N ALA A 162 16.50 15.18 -46.79
CA ALA A 162 16.97 13.93 -47.40
C ALA A 162 17.79 14.19 -48.67
N GLN A 163 17.33 15.09 -49.54
CA GLN A 163 18.04 15.46 -50.77
C GLN A 163 19.37 16.18 -50.52
N LEU A 164 19.51 16.87 -49.39
CA LEU A 164 20.72 17.59 -49.00
C LEU A 164 21.76 16.68 -48.32
N VAL A 165 21.29 15.67 -47.58
CA VAL A 165 22.15 14.71 -46.86
C VAL A 165 22.58 13.55 -47.74
N ASN A 166 21.76 13.16 -48.72
CA ASN A 166 22.05 12.02 -49.58
C ASN A 166 23.35 12.22 -50.39
N GLY A 167 24.25 11.23 -50.33
CA GLY A 167 25.59 11.28 -50.90
C GLY A 167 26.64 11.99 -50.02
N GLN A 168 26.32 12.38 -48.78
CA GLN A 168 27.22 13.07 -47.85
C GLN A 168 27.35 12.32 -46.52
N ARG A 169 28.56 12.24 -45.97
CA ARG A 169 28.80 11.84 -44.57
C ARG A 169 29.44 13.02 -43.85
N CYS A 170 28.70 13.67 -42.96
CA CYS A 170 29.13 14.88 -42.28
C CYS A 170 29.02 14.72 -40.76
N GLN A 171 30.09 15.02 -40.04
CA GLN A 171 30.14 15.03 -38.57
C GLN A 171 30.65 16.40 -38.12
N LEU A 172 29.81 17.16 -37.41
CA LEU A 172 30.11 18.53 -36.98
C LEU A 172 30.06 18.66 -35.46
N PRO A 173 30.97 19.43 -34.84
CA PRO A 173 30.86 19.76 -33.43
C PRO A 173 29.76 20.78 -33.16
N ILE A 174 29.27 20.88 -31.92
CA ILE A 174 28.42 21.99 -31.48
C ILE A 174 29.24 23.29 -31.45
N ALA A 175 28.99 24.19 -32.43
CA ALA A 175 29.60 25.51 -32.45
C ALA A 175 29.02 26.40 -31.33
N HIS A 176 29.89 27.00 -30.53
CA HIS A 176 29.47 27.77 -29.35
C HIS A 176 28.86 29.12 -29.69
N ASP A 177 29.25 29.70 -30.82
CA ASP A 177 28.86 31.01 -31.36
C ASP A 177 27.82 30.92 -32.50
N VAL A 178 27.26 29.73 -32.76
CA VAL A 178 26.23 29.55 -33.78
C VAL A 178 25.04 30.47 -33.53
N PRO A 179 24.58 31.24 -34.54
CA PRO A 179 23.42 32.11 -34.38
C PRO A 179 22.16 31.27 -34.19
N LEU A 180 21.47 31.51 -33.07
CA LEU A 180 20.20 30.89 -32.76
C LEU A 180 19.03 31.67 -33.34
N LYS A 181 17.92 31.00 -33.62
CA LYS A 181 16.68 31.62 -34.10
C LYS A 181 16.20 32.69 -33.12
N PRO A 182 15.88 33.93 -33.54
CA PRO A 182 15.39 34.93 -32.61
C PRO A 182 14.01 34.57 -32.06
N VAL A 183 13.75 34.92 -30.80
CA VAL A 183 12.49 34.61 -30.10
C VAL A 183 11.27 35.17 -30.83
N SER A 184 11.42 36.30 -31.54
CA SER A 184 10.37 36.91 -32.36
C SER A 184 9.90 36.04 -33.53
N GLU A 185 10.69 35.04 -33.93
CA GLU A 185 10.35 34.11 -35.01
C GLU A 185 9.85 32.75 -34.50
N TYR A 186 9.70 32.59 -33.18
CA TYR A 186 9.24 31.32 -32.61
C TYR A 186 7.79 31.01 -33.00
N ARG A 187 7.52 29.74 -33.30
CA ARG A 187 6.18 29.24 -33.69
C ARG A 187 5.67 28.13 -32.76
N LEU A 188 6.58 27.34 -32.19
CA LEU A 188 6.33 26.17 -31.33
C LEU A 188 6.74 26.45 -29.87
N VAL A 189 7.96 26.94 -29.63
CA VAL A 189 8.46 27.26 -28.29
C VAL A 189 7.65 28.42 -27.70
N GLY A 190 7.18 28.26 -26.46
CA GLY A 190 6.26 29.22 -25.83
C GLY A 190 4.77 28.89 -26.06
N THR A 191 4.47 27.86 -26.85
CA THR A 191 3.08 27.40 -27.10
C THR A 191 2.77 26.08 -26.38
N SER A 192 1.48 25.82 -26.15
CA SER A 192 0.99 24.62 -25.44
C SER A 192 0.76 23.44 -26.38
N SER A 193 1.82 22.84 -26.89
CA SER A 193 1.72 21.61 -27.69
C SER A 193 1.27 20.40 -26.85
N GLN A 194 0.52 19.49 -27.47
CA GLN A 194 0.10 18.23 -26.85
C GLN A 194 1.29 17.32 -26.56
N ARG A 195 1.17 16.47 -25.54
CA ARG A 195 2.23 15.52 -25.16
C ARG A 195 2.31 14.37 -26.15
N VAL A 196 3.52 14.12 -26.65
CA VAL A 196 3.80 13.05 -27.61
C VAL A 196 3.66 11.65 -27.02
N ASP A 197 3.71 11.51 -25.69
CA ASP A 197 3.68 10.24 -24.97
C ASP A 197 2.33 9.88 -24.35
N ILE A 198 1.37 10.81 -24.29
CA ILE A 198 0.03 10.54 -23.71
C ILE A 198 -0.80 9.54 -24.54
N PRO A 199 -0.87 9.63 -25.89
CA PRO A 199 -1.75 8.76 -26.66
C PRO A 199 -1.54 7.27 -26.36
N ALA A 200 -0.29 6.79 -26.44
CA ALA A 200 0.06 5.39 -26.15
C ALA A 200 -0.28 4.98 -24.70
N LYS A 201 -0.08 5.88 -23.73
CA LYS A 201 -0.47 5.65 -22.32
C LYS A 201 -1.98 5.54 -22.15
N ALA A 202 -2.75 6.37 -22.85
CA ALA A 202 -4.19 6.42 -22.75
C ALA A 202 -4.88 5.23 -23.47
N THR A 203 -4.26 4.70 -24.52
CA THR A 203 -4.77 3.55 -25.30
C THR A 203 -4.31 2.20 -24.75
N GLY A 204 -3.44 2.18 -23.73
CA GLY A 204 -2.91 0.94 -23.15
C GLY A 204 -1.91 0.23 -24.08
N GLU A 205 -1.22 0.97 -24.95
CA GLU A 205 -0.12 0.43 -25.74
C GLU A 205 1.08 0.07 -24.85
N LEU A 206 1.94 -0.83 -25.34
CA LEU A 206 3.13 -1.30 -24.62
C LEU A 206 4.09 -0.13 -24.30
N THR A 207 3.93 0.42 -23.11
CA THR A 207 4.59 1.64 -22.66
C THR A 207 5.22 1.46 -21.28
N TRP A 208 4.55 0.70 -20.41
CA TRP A 208 4.96 0.43 -19.04
C TRP A 208 5.77 -0.85 -18.96
N VAL A 209 6.77 -0.87 -18.08
CA VAL A 209 7.58 -2.06 -17.82
C VAL A 209 6.75 -3.25 -17.31
N HIS A 210 5.63 -3.00 -16.61
CA HIS A 210 4.73 -4.02 -16.09
C HIS A 210 4.11 -4.89 -17.20
N ASP A 211 3.91 -4.32 -18.38
CA ASP A 211 3.25 -4.95 -19.52
C ASP A 211 4.24 -5.70 -20.44
N MET A 212 5.56 -5.53 -20.22
CA MET A 212 6.58 -6.19 -21.03
C MET A 212 6.49 -7.70 -20.96
N ARG A 213 6.56 -8.33 -22.12
CA ARG A 213 6.62 -9.78 -22.29
C ARG A 213 7.72 -10.10 -23.28
N LEU A 214 8.61 -11.03 -22.92
CA LEU A 214 9.66 -11.55 -23.79
C LEU A 214 9.44 -13.04 -24.06
N PRO A 215 9.92 -13.58 -25.19
CA PRO A 215 9.87 -15.02 -25.45
C PRO A 215 10.58 -15.81 -24.34
N GLY A 216 9.92 -16.84 -23.81
CA GLY A 216 10.49 -17.70 -22.77
C GLY A 216 10.69 -17.02 -21.41
N MET A 217 10.08 -15.85 -21.20
CA MET A 217 10.18 -15.08 -19.95
C MET A 217 9.61 -15.86 -18.75
N LEU A 218 10.38 -15.89 -17.66
CA LEU A 218 10.00 -16.43 -16.37
C LEU A 218 9.62 -15.30 -15.39
N HIS A 219 9.02 -15.68 -14.27
CA HIS A 219 8.56 -14.74 -13.25
C HIS A 219 9.33 -14.93 -11.95
N GLY A 220 9.89 -13.83 -11.44
CA GLY A 220 10.65 -13.79 -10.20
C GLY A 220 9.92 -13.08 -9.07
N ARG A 221 10.14 -13.56 -7.85
CA ARG A 221 9.79 -12.87 -6.59
C ARG A 221 11.00 -12.89 -5.66
N VAL A 222 11.26 -11.76 -5.02
CA VAL A 222 12.33 -11.64 -4.02
C VAL A 222 11.75 -11.74 -2.62
N ILE A 223 12.48 -12.36 -1.71
CA ILE A 223 12.12 -12.45 -0.29
C ILE A 223 13.09 -11.52 0.44
N ARG A 224 12.55 -10.43 1.01
CA ARG A 224 13.38 -9.41 1.64
C ARG A 224 13.79 -9.83 3.06
N PRO A 225 14.97 -9.43 3.54
CA PRO A 225 15.41 -9.69 4.91
C PRO A 225 14.51 -9.04 5.97
N PRO A 226 14.62 -9.41 7.25
CA PRO A 226 13.74 -8.90 8.31
C PRO A 226 14.07 -7.47 8.79
N TYR A 227 15.24 -6.93 8.43
CA TYR A 227 15.74 -5.61 8.84
C TYR A 227 15.28 -4.47 7.91
N ALA A 228 13.98 -4.48 7.62
CA ALA A 228 13.29 -3.49 6.81
C ALA A 228 13.66 -2.02 7.12
N GLY A 229 14.02 -1.25 6.09
CA GLY A 229 14.33 0.18 6.23
C GLY A 229 15.72 0.48 6.80
N TYR A 230 16.54 -0.54 7.05
CA TYR A 230 17.91 -0.41 7.53
C TYR A 230 18.88 -1.00 6.51
N ASP A 231 19.89 -0.23 6.09
CA ASP A 231 20.81 -0.60 5.01
C ASP A 231 22.29 -0.41 5.36
N THR A 232 22.61 -0.23 6.64
CA THR A 232 23.98 -0.06 7.14
C THR A 232 24.31 -1.08 8.23
N GLY A 233 25.57 -1.20 8.65
CA GLY A 233 25.96 -2.05 9.79
C GLY A 233 26.18 -3.54 9.47
N GLN A 234 26.73 -4.27 10.45
CA GLN A 234 27.26 -5.64 10.26
C GLN A 234 26.20 -6.69 9.90
N PHE A 235 24.93 -6.39 10.14
CA PHE A 235 23.82 -7.32 9.88
C PHE A 235 23.49 -7.41 8.39
N VAL A 236 23.68 -6.32 7.65
CA VAL A 236 23.28 -6.22 6.23
C VAL A 236 24.20 -7.07 5.37
N GLY A 237 23.61 -8.00 4.60
CA GLY A 237 24.36 -8.91 3.73
C GLY A 237 24.96 -10.13 4.44
N THR A 238 24.66 -10.36 5.73
CA THR A 238 25.19 -11.51 6.49
C THR A 238 24.17 -12.18 7.43
N SER A 239 22.90 -11.85 7.34
CA SER A 239 21.83 -12.26 8.25
C SER A 239 21.22 -13.63 7.97
N LEU A 240 21.27 -14.11 6.73
CA LEU A 240 20.64 -15.36 6.34
C LEU A 240 21.34 -16.55 7.01
N LEU A 241 20.57 -17.41 7.68
CA LEU A 241 21.08 -18.62 8.32
C LEU A 241 20.82 -19.87 7.49
N SER A 242 19.60 -20.05 6.98
CA SER A 242 19.24 -21.22 6.19
C SER A 242 17.94 -21.01 5.40
N ILE A 243 17.83 -21.67 4.26
CA ILE A 243 16.60 -21.79 3.45
C ILE A 243 16.19 -23.27 3.42
N ASP A 244 14.90 -23.56 3.64
CA ASP A 244 14.34 -24.91 3.51
C ASP A 244 13.52 -25.01 2.21
N GLU A 245 14.18 -25.36 1.11
CA GLU A 245 13.53 -25.52 -0.20
C GLU A 245 12.48 -26.64 -0.24
N SER A 246 12.57 -27.64 0.66
CA SER A 246 11.57 -28.71 0.73
C SER A 246 10.18 -28.19 1.11
N SER A 247 10.12 -27.04 1.77
CA SER A 247 8.86 -26.38 2.13
C SER A 247 8.02 -25.95 0.93
N ILE A 248 8.60 -25.82 -0.26
CA ILE A 248 7.91 -25.46 -1.50
C ILE A 248 7.93 -26.57 -2.56
N ALA A 249 8.47 -27.75 -2.24
CA ALA A 249 8.63 -28.84 -3.21
C ALA A 249 7.30 -29.40 -3.76
N HIS A 250 6.17 -29.06 -3.14
CA HIS A 250 4.82 -29.43 -3.56
C HIS A 250 4.22 -28.42 -4.56
N LEU A 251 4.88 -27.30 -4.83
CA LEU A 251 4.45 -26.29 -5.79
C LEU A 251 5.03 -26.61 -7.17
N ASP A 252 4.16 -26.76 -8.17
CA ASP A 252 4.58 -26.97 -9.56
C ASP A 252 5.12 -25.69 -10.20
N GLY A 253 6.01 -25.84 -11.19
CA GLY A 253 6.51 -24.72 -12.01
C GLY A 253 7.59 -23.86 -11.36
N ILE A 254 8.08 -24.22 -10.18
CA ILE A 254 9.26 -23.58 -9.57
C ILE A 254 10.52 -23.99 -10.34
N VAL A 255 11.22 -23.00 -10.89
CA VAL A 255 12.43 -23.20 -11.69
C VAL A 255 13.68 -23.20 -10.81
N LYS A 256 13.79 -22.23 -9.90
CA LYS A 256 14.99 -22.07 -9.06
C LYS A 256 14.75 -21.20 -7.84
N VAL A 257 15.31 -21.58 -6.69
CA VAL A 257 15.57 -20.67 -5.56
C VAL A 257 17.00 -20.16 -5.69
N VAL A 258 17.18 -18.85 -5.61
CA VAL A 258 18.46 -18.15 -5.77
C VAL A 258 18.82 -17.54 -4.42
N GLN A 259 20.01 -17.90 -3.93
CA GLN A 259 20.58 -17.38 -2.69
C GLN A 259 21.96 -16.79 -2.96
N ILE A 260 22.18 -15.53 -2.59
CA ILE A 260 23.49 -14.87 -2.60
C ILE A 260 23.58 -14.02 -1.34
N ALA A 261 24.31 -14.48 -0.33
CA ALA A 261 24.35 -13.82 0.99
C ALA A 261 22.91 -13.59 1.54
N ASP A 262 22.46 -12.35 1.73
CA ASP A 262 21.10 -12.03 2.18
C ASP A 262 20.10 -11.83 1.03
N PHE A 263 20.56 -11.84 -0.22
CA PHE A 263 19.66 -11.83 -1.36
C PHE A 263 19.02 -13.21 -1.53
N VAL A 264 17.69 -13.27 -1.47
CA VAL A 264 16.89 -14.45 -1.75
C VAL A 264 15.83 -14.13 -2.79
N GLY A 265 15.71 -14.95 -3.82
CA GLY A 265 14.58 -14.89 -4.74
C GLY A 265 14.20 -16.26 -5.30
N VAL A 266 12.98 -16.34 -5.81
CA VAL A 266 12.41 -17.54 -6.43
C VAL A 266 12.04 -17.20 -7.87
N VAL A 267 12.37 -18.08 -8.80
CA VAL A 267 11.98 -18.00 -10.21
C VAL A 267 11.02 -19.14 -10.51
N ALA A 268 9.90 -18.83 -11.16
CA ALA A 268 8.89 -19.79 -11.59
C ALA A 268 8.43 -19.53 -13.04
N GLU A 269 7.74 -20.48 -13.63
CA GLU A 269 7.16 -20.37 -14.97
C GLU A 269 6.04 -19.33 -15.04
N ARG A 270 5.28 -19.17 -13.95
CA ARG A 270 4.19 -18.20 -13.84
C ARG A 270 4.32 -17.31 -12.60
N GLU A 271 3.67 -16.16 -12.67
CA GLU A 271 3.70 -15.17 -11.59
C GLU A 271 3.06 -15.66 -10.29
N ASP A 272 1.90 -16.32 -10.37
CA ASP A 272 1.19 -16.84 -9.20
C ASP A 272 1.98 -17.96 -8.48
N GLN A 273 2.73 -18.77 -9.23
CA GLN A 273 3.63 -19.78 -8.67
C GLN A 273 4.79 -19.13 -7.90
N ALA A 274 5.41 -18.08 -8.47
CA ALA A 274 6.47 -17.33 -7.80
C ALA A 274 5.97 -16.64 -6.52
N ILE A 275 4.73 -16.11 -6.53
CA ILE A 275 4.08 -15.53 -5.34
C ILE A 275 3.87 -16.60 -4.27
N ALA A 276 3.24 -17.73 -4.62
CA ALA A 276 2.97 -18.82 -3.69
C ALA A 276 4.26 -19.36 -3.04
N ALA A 277 5.34 -19.46 -3.82
CA ALA A 277 6.63 -19.88 -3.29
C ALA A 277 7.26 -18.82 -2.38
N MET A 278 7.19 -17.53 -2.72
CA MET A 278 7.67 -16.45 -1.86
C MET A 278 6.98 -16.43 -0.48
N GLU A 279 5.67 -16.73 -0.44
CA GLU A 279 4.88 -16.76 0.79
C GLU A 279 5.10 -18.02 1.64
N THR A 280 5.41 -19.15 1.00
CA THR A 280 5.49 -20.47 1.66
C THR A 280 6.92 -20.86 2.05
N LEU A 281 7.93 -20.33 1.36
CA LEU A 281 9.33 -20.71 1.57
C LEU A 281 9.78 -20.40 3.00
N LYS A 282 10.17 -21.44 3.72
CA LYS A 282 10.67 -21.32 5.11
C LYS A 282 12.12 -20.86 5.11
N ILE A 283 12.35 -19.66 5.64
CA ILE A 283 13.67 -19.05 5.77
C ILE A 283 13.95 -18.75 7.24
N ARG A 284 15.20 -18.99 7.67
CA ARG A 284 15.69 -18.59 8.98
C ARG A 284 16.72 -17.49 8.82
N TRP A 285 16.48 -16.39 9.53
CA TRP A 285 17.37 -15.24 9.63
C TRP A 285 17.93 -15.16 11.05
N LYS A 286 19.07 -14.49 11.22
CA LYS A 286 19.53 -14.08 12.55
C LYS A 286 18.43 -13.25 13.24
N PRO A 287 18.32 -13.32 14.58
CA PRO A 287 17.44 -12.42 15.32
C PRO A 287 17.81 -10.96 15.08
N TRP A 288 16.80 -10.11 14.93
CA TRP A 288 16.95 -8.68 14.67
C TRP A 288 16.18 -7.91 15.73
N GLU A 289 16.88 -7.18 16.61
CA GLU A 289 16.28 -6.35 17.65
C GLU A 289 17.09 -5.06 17.86
N HIS A 290 16.39 -3.93 18.05
CA HIS A 290 16.92 -2.65 18.55
C HIS A 290 18.02 -1.92 17.73
N MET A 291 17.89 -1.84 16.40
CA MET A 291 18.89 -1.15 15.56
C MET A 291 18.44 0.22 15.01
N LEU A 292 17.16 0.56 15.14
CA LEU A 292 16.67 1.91 14.91
C LEU A 292 16.47 2.62 16.26
N PRO A 293 16.71 3.94 16.35
CA PRO A 293 16.35 4.72 17.53
C PRO A 293 14.82 4.77 17.70
N ASP A 294 14.35 5.27 18.84
CA ASP A 294 12.92 5.46 19.07
C ASP A 294 12.38 6.58 18.16
N MET A 295 11.74 6.17 17.07
CA MET A 295 11.20 7.07 16.05
C MET A 295 9.84 7.68 16.41
N ARG A 296 9.33 7.46 17.63
CA ARG A 296 8.17 8.20 18.16
C ARG A 296 8.49 9.68 18.41
N ASP A 297 9.78 9.99 18.61
CA ASP A 297 10.30 11.34 18.76
C ASP A 297 11.44 11.55 17.74
N VAL A 298 11.06 11.99 16.54
CA VAL A 298 11.99 12.20 15.41
C VAL A 298 12.99 13.31 15.73
N GLU A 299 12.57 14.37 16.42
CA GLU A 299 13.46 15.46 16.82
C GLU A 299 14.60 14.91 17.68
N LYS A 300 14.26 14.15 18.73
CA LYS A 300 15.25 13.56 19.61
C LYS A 300 16.18 12.60 18.87
N ALA A 301 15.64 11.75 18.00
CA ALA A 301 16.43 10.81 17.21
C ALA A 301 17.47 11.53 16.32
N ILE A 302 17.13 12.68 15.73
CA ILE A 302 18.06 13.48 14.93
C ILE A 302 19.10 14.16 15.82
N ARG A 303 18.70 14.76 16.96
CA ARG A 303 19.64 15.43 17.88
C ARG A 303 20.70 14.49 18.46
N ASP A 304 20.31 13.25 18.74
CA ASP A 304 21.20 12.21 19.27
C ASP A 304 22.11 11.60 18.20
N ASN A 305 21.86 11.83 16.91
CA ASN A 305 22.64 11.25 15.82
C ASN A 305 24.03 11.90 15.72
N PRO A 306 25.12 11.12 15.52
CA PRO A 306 26.45 11.68 15.33
C PRO A 306 26.53 12.60 14.10
N ARG A 307 27.14 13.78 14.27
CA ARG A 307 27.15 14.84 13.27
C ARG A 307 28.50 15.55 13.17
N THR A 308 28.72 16.17 12.01
CA THR A 308 29.84 17.08 11.76
C THR A 308 29.29 18.44 11.35
N SER A 309 29.64 19.48 12.12
CA SER A 309 29.17 20.84 11.86
C SER A 309 30.00 21.52 10.76
N ARG A 310 29.32 22.15 9.81
CA ARG A 310 29.90 22.94 8.72
C ARG A 310 29.20 24.28 8.62
N VAL A 311 29.92 25.35 8.95
CA VAL A 311 29.43 26.73 8.77
C VAL A 311 29.57 27.11 7.29
N VAL A 312 28.45 27.40 6.63
CA VAL A 312 28.40 27.71 5.19
C VAL A 312 28.17 29.19 4.91
N HIS A 313 27.76 29.95 5.92
CA HIS A 313 27.63 31.40 5.89
C HIS A 313 27.83 31.97 7.29
N ASP A 314 28.58 33.06 7.40
CA ASP A 314 28.78 33.80 8.65
C ASP A 314 29.11 35.26 8.33
N THR A 315 28.18 36.17 8.62
CA THR A 315 28.26 37.60 8.31
C THR A 315 27.78 38.42 9.52
N GLY A 316 28.51 39.49 9.84
CA GLY A 316 28.23 40.33 11.01
C GLY A 316 28.75 39.72 12.33
N GLU A 317 28.29 40.25 13.46
CA GLU A 317 28.71 39.81 14.81
C GLU A 317 27.56 39.03 15.49
N VAL A 318 27.29 37.80 15.04
CA VAL A 318 26.09 37.03 15.43
C VAL A 318 25.98 36.78 16.93
N ASP A 319 27.07 36.40 17.59
CA ASP A 319 27.04 36.09 19.03
C ASP A 319 26.73 37.36 19.86
N ILE A 320 27.33 38.50 19.50
CA ILE A 320 27.05 39.80 20.13
C ILE A 320 25.61 40.24 19.84
N ALA A 321 25.13 40.04 18.61
CA ALA A 321 23.78 40.41 18.22
C ALA A 321 22.72 39.58 18.96
N LEU A 322 22.96 38.29 19.21
CA LEU A 322 22.07 37.43 20.02
C LEU A 322 21.99 37.86 21.49
N GLU A 323 23.06 38.45 22.02
CA GLU A 323 23.07 39.03 23.38
C GLU A 323 22.30 40.36 23.45
N ASN A 324 22.27 41.12 22.36
CA ASN A 324 21.69 42.46 22.29
C ASN A 324 20.32 42.54 21.59
N VAL A 325 19.80 41.43 21.08
CA VAL A 325 18.50 41.39 20.39
C VAL A 325 17.37 41.84 21.33
N THR A 326 16.52 42.75 20.87
CA THR A 326 15.43 43.31 21.68
C THR A 326 14.36 42.27 21.98
N GLN A 327 13.98 41.49 20.98
CA GLN A 327 13.02 40.40 21.14
C GLN A 327 13.57 39.13 20.50
N ARG A 328 13.94 38.14 21.33
CA ARG A 328 14.53 36.86 20.89
C ARG A 328 13.47 35.80 20.57
N PHE A 329 13.68 35.08 19.48
CA PHE A 329 12.84 34.01 18.97
C PHE A 329 13.69 32.76 18.73
N THR A 330 13.77 31.86 19.71
CA THR A 330 14.37 30.54 19.51
C THR A 330 13.27 29.56 19.07
N ARG A 331 13.44 28.89 17.92
CA ARG A 331 12.44 28.05 17.27
C ARG A 331 13.06 26.77 16.72
N ASN A 332 12.34 25.66 16.89
CA ASN A 332 12.70 24.36 16.32
C ASN A 332 11.58 23.96 15.35
N TYR A 333 11.96 23.56 14.14
CA TYR A 333 11.05 23.04 13.11
C TYR A 333 11.43 21.61 12.75
N VAL A 334 10.44 20.73 12.63
CA VAL A 334 10.64 19.28 12.43
C VAL A 334 9.92 18.81 11.16
N TRP A 335 10.69 18.18 10.27
CA TRP A 335 10.20 17.54 9.06
C TRP A 335 10.25 16.01 9.19
N PRO A 336 9.17 15.27 8.87
CA PRO A 336 9.09 13.83 9.08
C PRO A 336 9.74 13.01 7.96
N TYR A 337 9.99 11.72 8.23
CA TYR A 337 10.28 10.75 7.17
C TYR A 337 9.04 10.50 6.30
N GLN A 338 9.24 10.39 4.98
CA GLN A 338 8.16 10.25 3.99
C GLN A 338 8.50 9.16 2.96
N LEU A 339 7.47 8.57 2.36
CA LEU A 339 7.58 7.66 1.22
C LEU A 339 7.54 8.45 -0.09
N HIS A 340 8.17 7.93 -1.14
CA HIS A 340 7.92 8.45 -2.49
C HIS A 340 6.48 8.15 -2.90
N GLY A 341 5.93 7.00 -2.49
CA GLY A 341 4.51 6.69 -2.67
C GLY A 341 4.15 6.55 -4.14
N SER A 342 4.88 5.71 -4.88
CA SER A 342 4.55 5.43 -6.29
C SER A 342 3.23 4.66 -6.40
N ILE A 343 2.36 4.99 -7.36
CA ILE A 343 1.01 4.40 -7.46
C ILE A 343 1.08 2.91 -7.85
N GLY A 344 2.02 2.53 -8.70
CA GLY A 344 2.35 1.13 -8.98
C GLY A 344 3.63 0.72 -8.26
N PRO A 345 3.72 -0.50 -7.69
CA PRO A 345 4.98 -1.04 -7.18
C PRO A 345 6.03 -1.15 -8.29
N SER A 346 7.30 -1.06 -7.93
CA SER A 346 8.41 -1.15 -8.88
C SER A 346 8.45 -2.52 -9.58
N CYS A 347 8.73 -2.50 -10.88
CA CYS A 347 8.84 -3.68 -11.73
C CYS A 347 10.02 -3.52 -12.71
N ALA A 348 10.69 -4.62 -13.03
CA ALA A 348 11.71 -4.68 -14.06
C ALA A 348 11.71 -6.04 -14.76
N VAL A 349 12.24 -6.05 -15.99
CA VAL A 349 12.56 -7.27 -16.73
C VAL A 349 14.05 -7.24 -17.03
N ALA A 350 14.74 -8.37 -16.87
CA ALA A 350 16.13 -8.49 -17.27
C ALA A 350 16.35 -9.76 -18.09
N ALA A 351 17.27 -9.69 -19.05
CA ALA A 351 17.74 -10.82 -19.84
C ALA A 351 19.28 -10.82 -19.80
N TYR A 352 19.85 -11.84 -19.17
CA TYR A 352 21.29 -12.08 -19.08
C TYR A 352 21.66 -13.30 -19.92
N ASP A 353 22.62 -13.15 -20.83
CA ASP A 353 23.18 -14.23 -21.64
C ASP A 353 24.70 -14.03 -21.85
N GLU A 354 25.29 -14.76 -22.82
CA GLU A 354 26.72 -14.67 -23.14
C GLU A 354 27.12 -13.34 -23.80
N MET A 355 26.16 -12.61 -24.39
CA MET A 355 26.39 -11.33 -25.07
C MET A 355 26.33 -10.15 -24.11
N GLY A 356 25.71 -10.30 -22.93
CA GLY A 356 25.65 -9.27 -21.91
C GLY A 356 24.35 -9.25 -21.12
N LEU A 357 24.01 -8.08 -20.59
CA LEU A 357 22.82 -7.86 -19.77
C LEU A 357 21.93 -6.77 -20.39
N GLN A 358 20.70 -7.13 -20.72
CA GLN A 358 19.65 -6.19 -21.08
C GLN A 358 18.65 -6.04 -19.94
N VAL A 359 18.30 -4.81 -19.58
CA VAL A 359 17.35 -4.52 -18.51
C VAL A 359 16.31 -3.51 -18.97
N TRP A 360 15.04 -3.88 -18.90
CA TRP A 360 13.91 -2.96 -19.04
C TRP A 360 13.49 -2.48 -17.66
N SER A 361 13.64 -1.17 -17.41
CA SER A 361 13.44 -0.60 -16.08
C SER A 361 12.69 0.72 -16.13
N GLY A 362 11.92 0.96 -15.06
CA GLY A 362 11.30 2.24 -14.75
C GLY A 362 12.25 3.29 -14.15
N THR A 363 13.55 3.00 -14.07
CA THR A 363 14.57 3.82 -13.41
C THR A 363 14.54 5.30 -13.81
N GLN A 364 14.81 6.17 -12.84
CA GLN A 364 15.04 7.59 -13.07
C GLN A 364 16.45 7.87 -13.66
N ASN A 365 17.41 6.98 -13.40
CA ASN A 365 18.84 7.21 -13.65
C ASN A 365 19.48 6.03 -14.39
N PRO A 366 19.14 5.82 -15.68
CA PRO A 366 19.54 4.63 -16.42
C PRO A 366 21.06 4.43 -16.51
N HIS A 367 21.84 5.48 -16.72
CA HIS A 367 23.30 5.38 -16.75
C HIS A 367 23.93 5.09 -15.38
N LEU A 368 23.34 5.56 -14.27
CA LEU A 368 23.80 5.20 -12.92
C LEU A 368 23.44 3.76 -12.60
N LEU A 369 22.21 3.33 -12.93
CA LEU A 369 21.83 1.93 -12.80
C LEU A 369 22.75 1.01 -13.60
N ARG A 370 23.15 1.40 -14.83
CA ARG A 370 24.13 0.66 -15.63
C ARG A 370 25.47 0.50 -14.91
N ALA A 371 25.97 1.56 -14.28
CA ALA A 371 27.20 1.50 -13.48
C ALA A 371 27.07 0.59 -12.24
N ASP A 372 25.94 0.66 -11.53
CA ASP A 372 25.64 -0.21 -10.39
C ASP A 372 25.58 -1.68 -10.81
N LEU A 373 24.94 -1.97 -11.96
CA LEU A 373 24.87 -3.32 -12.52
C LEU A 373 26.24 -3.82 -12.99
N ALA A 374 27.04 -2.97 -13.64
CA ALA A 374 28.41 -3.33 -14.01
C ALA A 374 29.22 -3.75 -12.78
N TRP A 375 29.04 -3.03 -11.66
CA TRP A 375 29.71 -3.39 -10.41
C TRP A 375 29.18 -4.68 -9.79
N LEU A 376 27.85 -4.88 -9.78
CA LEU A 376 27.18 -6.07 -9.26
C LEU A 376 27.54 -7.35 -10.03
N PHE A 377 27.72 -7.24 -11.35
CA PHE A 377 27.99 -8.37 -12.25
C PHE A 377 29.46 -8.55 -12.59
N GLU A 378 30.31 -7.56 -12.30
CA GLU A 378 31.74 -7.54 -12.64
C GLU A 378 32.00 -7.65 -14.15
N ILE A 379 31.13 -7.00 -14.94
CA ILE A 379 31.24 -6.91 -16.40
C ILE A 379 31.38 -5.44 -16.83
N PRO A 380 31.98 -5.15 -18.01
CA PRO A 380 32.05 -3.81 -18.56
C PRO A 380 30.67 -3.13 -18.70
N GLU A 381 30.60 -1.81 -18.49
CA GLU A 381 29.36 -1.03 -18.70
C GLU A 381 28.82 -1.16 -20.14
N ASN A 382 29.70 -1.34 -21.12
CA ASN A 382 29.32 -1.46 -22.53
C ASN A 382 28.61 -2.79 -22.85
N ASP A 383 28.73 -3.79 -21.98
CA ASP A 383 28.04 -5.08 -22.11
C ASP A 383 26.67 -5.04 -21.42
N ILE A 384 26.21 -3.85 -21.00
CA ILE A 384 24.93 -3.63 -20.31
C ILE A 384 24.10 -2.58 -21.04
N GLU A 385 22.88 -2.95 -21.43
CA GLU A 385 21.87 -2.04 -21.95
C GLU A 385 20.74 -1.85 -20.93
N VAL A 386 20.50 -0.61 -20.51
CA VAL A 386 19.32 -0.24 -19.73
C VAL A 386 18.33 0.45 -20.66
N ASN A 387 17.28 -0.28 -20.99
CA ASN A 387 16.12 0.18 -21.74
C ASN A 387 15.14 0.87 -20.79
N ARG A 388 15.09 2.20 -20.83
CA ARG A 388 14.15 2.97 -19.99
C ARG A 388 12.72 2.85 -20.52
N MET A 389 11.82 2.31 -19.68
CA MET A 389 10.37 2.21 -19.90
C MET A 389 9.57 3.03 -18.89
N GLU A 390 8.31 3.38 -19.21
CA GLU A 390 7.51 4.21 -18.32
C GLU A 390 7.28 3.53 -16.95
N ALA A 391 7.30 4.35 -15.89
CA ALA A 391 7.17 3.94 -14.49
C ALA A 391 6.00 4.67 -13.83
N ALA A 392 5.31 4.00 -12.91
CA ALA A 392 4.10 4.47 -12.24
C ALA A 392 4.35 5.57 -11.17
N GLY A 393 5.15 6.57 -11.52
CA GLY A 393 5.71 7.57 -10.61
C GLY A 393 7.02 7.10 -9.98
N CYS A 394 7.87 8.07 -9.62
CA CYS A 394 9.09 7.82 -8.85
C CYS A 394 9.38 8.98 -7.89
N TYR A 395 9.13 10.22 -8.31
CA TYR A 395 9.23 11.44 -7.48
C TYR A 395 10.57 11.61 -6.76
N GLY A 396 11.62 11.02 -7.33
CA GLY A 396 12.87 10.72 -6.65
C GLY A 396 13.31 9.29 -6.97
N ARG A 397 14.30 8.77 -6.26
CA ARG A 397 14.73 7.37 -6.43
C ARG A 397 13.98 6.46 -5.47
N ASN A 398 12.98 5.74 -5.99
CA ASN A 398 12.24 4.66 -5.33
C ASN A 398 12.93 3.28 -5.58
N CYS A 399 12.22 2.17 -5.44
CA CYS A 399 12.75 0.81 -5.67
C CYS A 399 13.01 0.43 -7.14
N ALA A 400 12.83 1.31 -8.13
CA ALA A 400 12.99 0.97 -9.55
C ALA A 400 14.39 0.44 -9.89
N ASP A 401 15.43 0.97 -9.24
CA ASP A 401 16.80 0.50 -9.40
C ASP A 401 17.01 -0.85 -8.66
N ASP A 402 16.42 -0.98 -7.47
CA ASP A 402 16.52 -2.18 -6.63
C ASP A 402 15.91 -3.40 -7.34
N VAL A 403 14.70 -3.26 -7.90
CA VAL A 403 14.01 -4.34 -8.60
C VAL A 403 14.67 -4.70 -9.95
N ALA A 404 15.33 -3.74 -10.58
CA ALA A 404 16.11 -3.98 -11.80
C ALA A 404 17.33 -4.87 -11.52
N ALA A 405 18.04 -4.61 -10.43
CA ALA A 405 19.14 -5.46 -9.98
C ALA A 405 18.64 -6.85 -9.53
N ASP A 406 17.49 -6.92 -8.86
CA ASP A 406 16.84 -8.18 -8.50
C ASP A 406 16.55 -9.03 -9.75
N ALA A 407 15.91 -8.45 -10.77
CA ALA A 407 15.58 -9.13 -12.02
C ALA A 407 16.83 -9.62 -12.75
N ALA A 408 17.90 -8.80 -12.78
CA ALA A 408 19.16 -9.18 -13.39
C ALA A 408 19.79 -10.39 -12.68
N LEU A 409 19.82 -10.40 -11.34
CA LEU A 409 20.42 -11.49 -10.57
C LEU A 409 19.67 -12.81 -10.81
N LEU A 410 18.33 -12.76 -10.83
CA LEU A 410 17.49 -13.91 -11.11
C LEU A 410 17.63 -14.39 -12.55
N SER A 411 17.70 -13.47 -13.53
CA SER A 411 17.91 -13.81 -14.94
C SER A 411 19.25 -14.52 -15.15
N ARG A 412 20.35 -14.01 -14.57
CA ARG A 412 21.66 -14.68 -14.61
C ARG A 412 21.62 -16.08 -14.01
N ALA A 413 20.87 -16.28 -12.93
CA ALA A 413 20.79 -17.56 -12.27
C ALA A 413 20.11 -18.66 -13.11
N VAL A 414 19.27 -18.29 -14.08
CA VAL A 414 18.49 -19.23 -14.92
C VAL A 414 18.80 -19.15 -16.42
N GLY A 415 19.57 -18.15 -16.87
CA GLY A 415 19.93 -17.97 -18.29
C GLY A 415 18.73 -17.67 -19.19
N LYS A 416 17.67 -17.07 -18.65
CA LYS A 416 16.42 -16.70 -19.36
C LYS A 416 15.96 -15.33 -18.92
N PRO A 417 15.13 -14.63 -19.72
CA PRO A 417 14.51 -13.39 -19.27
C PRO A 417 13.67 -13.60 -18.02
N VAL A 418 13.81 -12.75 -17.01
CA VAL A 418 13.04 -12.80 -15.76
C VAL A 418 12.39 -11.46 -15.49
N ARG A 419 11.08 -11.47 -15.25
CA ARG A 419 10.30 -10.32 -14.78
C ARG A 419 10.15 -10.37 -13.26
N VAL A 420 10.53 -9.30 -12.57
CA VAL A 420 10.34 -9.14 -11.13
C VAL A 420 9.46 -7.92 -10.87
N GLN A 421 8.47 -8.08 -10.00
CA GLN A 421 7.61 -7.02 -9.51
C GLN A 421 7.53 -7.12 -7.99
N LEU A 422 7.72 -5.99 -7.31
CA LEU A 422 7.56 -5.93 -5.86
C LEU A 422 6.08 -5.93 -5.48
N THR A 423 5.76 -6.47 -4.30
CA THR A 423 4.45 -6.23 -3.69
C THR A 423 4.36 -4.79 -3.17
N ARG A 424 3.15 -4.27 -2.93
CA ARG A 424 2.95 -2.96 -2.29
C ARG A 424 3.69 -2.86 -0.94
N ALA A 425 3.59 -3.91 -0.12
CA ALA A 425 4.30 -4.00 1.15
C ALA A 425 5.82 -3.96 0.98
N GLN A 426 6.36 -4.70 0.01
CA GLN A 426 7.79 -4.65 -0.27
C GLN A 426 8.24 -3.27 -0.74
N GLU A 427 7.48 -2.61 -1.62
CA GLU A 427 7.76 -1.23 -2.05
C GLU A 427 7.80 -0.29 -0.85
N HIS A 428 6.71 -0.19 -0.08
CA HIS A 428 6.62 0.76 1.03
C HIS A 428 7.66 0.52 2.12
N VAL A 429 7.95 -0.75 2.41
CA VAL A 429 8.90 -1.09 3.47
C VAL A 429 10.33 -0.86 3.01
N TRP A 430 10.69 -1.20 1.77
CA TRP A 430 12.07 -1.16 1.31
C TRP A 430 12.46 0.05 0.47
N GLU A 431 11.52 0.82 -0.09
CA GLU A 431 11.88 2.03 -0.85
C GLU A 431 12.71 2.95 0.04
N PRO A 432 13.77 3.56 -0.47
CA PRO A 432 14.52 4.48 0.35
C PRO A 432 13.62 5.69 0.66
N LYS A 433 13.64 6.19 1.90
CA LYS A 433 12.70 7.22 2.37
C LYS A 433 13.15 8.62 1.98
N GLY A 434 12.21 9.54 1.84
CA GLY A 434 12.46 10.96 2.04
C GLY A 434 12.88 11.20 3.49
N THR A 435 14.07 11.77 3.68
CA THR A 435 14.68 11.86 5.01
C THR A 435 14.00 12.93 5.88
N ALA A 436 13.92 12.65 7.19
CA ALA A 436 13.51 13.64 8.17
C ALA A 436 14.57 14.74 8.33
N GLN A 437 14.18 15.88 8.88
CA GLN A 437 15.10 17.00 9.06
C GLN A 437 14.70 17.83 10.28
N LEU A 438 15.69 18.35 10.97
CA LEU A 438 15.52 19.28 12.07
C LEU A 438 16.16 20.62 11.71
N MET A 439 15.41 21.70 11.90
CA MET A 439 15.85 23.05 11.62
C MET A 439 15.69 23.90 12.88
N ASP A 440 16.80 24.32 13.45
CA ASP A 440 16.85 25.21 14.61
C ASP A 440 17.15 26.64 14.13
N VAL A 441 16.36 27.60 14.59
CA VAL A 441 16.54 29.04 14.33
C VAL A 441 16.63 29.74 15.67
N ASP A 442 17.68 30.53 15.88
CA ASP A 442 17.77 31.47 16.98
C ASP A 442 18.07 32.86 16.44
N GLY A 443 17.41 33.87 16.99
CA GLY A 443 17.52 35.20 16.44
C GLY A 443 16.42 36.13 16.94
N GLY A 444 16.10 37.17 16.18
CA GLY A 444 14.96 38.01 16.52
C GLY A 444 14.99 39.43 15.95
N LEU A 445 14.26 40.31 16.63
CA LEU A 445 14.01 41.69 16.21
C LEU A 445 14.84 42.70 17.00
N ASP A 446 15.19 43.82 16.35
CA ASP A 446 15.63 45.04 17.02
C ASP A 446 14.44 45.81 17.65
N ASP A 447 14.71 46.99 18.21
CA ASP A 447 13.70 47.86 18.84
C ASP A 447 12.76 48.56 17.83
N GLU A 448 13.13 48.61 16.55
CA GLU A 448 12.31 49.12 15.45
C GLU A 448 11.43 48.03 14.80
N GLY A 449 11.60 46.77 15.20
CA GLY A 449 10.87 45.62 14.65
C GLY A 449 11.48 45.06 13.37
N ASN A 450 12.73 45.41 13.04
CA ASN A 450 13.45 44.83 11.92
C ASN A 450 14.10 43.48 12.31
N PRO A 451 14.22 42.52 11.37
CA PRO A 451 15.03 41.33 11.58
C PRO A 451 16.49 41.74 11.82
N TYR A 452 17.02 41.37 12.98
CA TYR A 452 18.33 41.84 13.43
C TYR A 452 19.40 40.75 13.35
N VAL A 453 19.09 39.56 13.87
CA VAL A 453 20.01 38.42 13.90
C VAL A 453 19.30 37.13 13.52
N TYR A 454 20.00 36.27 12.77
CA TYR A 454 19.54 34.98 12.28
C TYR A 454 20.65 33.93 12.34
N ASP A 455 20.63 33.09 13.36
CA ASP A 455 21.49 31.92 13.50
C ASP A 455 20.68 30.66 13.19
N PHE A 456 20.99 30.02 12.07
CA PHE A 456 20.24 28.88 11.55
C PHE A 456 21.11 27.63 11.52
N THR A 457 20.60 26.55 12.11
CA THR A 457 21.23 25.24 12.06
C THR A 457 20.30 24.22 11.44
N THR A 458 20.77 23.51 10.40
CA THR A 458 20.00 22.47 9.72
C THR A 458 20.66 21.10 9.88
N SER A 459 19.92 20.15 10.42
CA SER A 459 20.36 18.78 10.75
C SER A 459 19.68 17.77 9.83
N TYR A 460 20.47 17.18 8.92
CA TYR A 460 19.97 16.37 7.82
C TYR A 460 20.65 15.00 7.73
N PRO A 461 19.97 13.91 8.17
CA PRO A 461 20.42 12.55 7.90
C PRO A 461 20.54 12.28 6.42
N SER A 462 21.71 11.75 6.04
CA SER A 462 22.10 11.54 4.65
C SER A 462 21.17 10.63 3.87
N ASN A 463 21.10 10.85 2.55
CA ASN A 463 20.11 10.28 1.65
C ASN A 463 20.73 9.68 0.37
N GLY A 464 21.82 8.91 0.53
CA GLY A 464 22.55 8.29 -0.57
C GLY A 464 22.50 6.76 -0.55
N ALA A 465 21.34 6.17 -0.25
CA ALA A 465 21.20 4.71 -0.20
C ALA A 465 21.68 4.07 -1.52
N PRO A 466 22.53 3.03 -1.50
CA PRO A 466 22.94 2.33 -2.71
C PRO A 466 21.81 1.45 -3.26
N THR A 467 22.03 0.84 -4.43
CA THR A 467 21.14 -0.20 -4.96
C THR A 467 21.17 -1.41 -4.05
N LEU A 468 20.00 -1.84 -3.57
CA LEU A 468 19.86 -2.77 -2.45
C LEU A 468 20.57 -4.10 -2.72
N ALA A 469 20.52 -4.60 -3.94
CA ALA A 469 21.20 -5.84 -4.32
C ALA A 469 22.73 -5.79 -4.11
N LEU A 470 23.38 -4.62 -4.26
CA LEU A 470 24.81 -4.47 -3.96
C LEU A 470 25.11 -4.75 -2.48
N LEU A 471 24.23 -4.32 -1.59
CA LEU A 471 24.36 -4.56 -0.15
C LEU A 471 24.00 -6.01 0.22
N LEU A 472 22.86 -6.50 -0.26
CA LEU A 472 22.36 -7.83 0.10
C LEU A 472 23.27 -8.96 -0.37
N THR A 473 23.99 -8.76 -1.48
CA THR A 473 24.98 -9.72 -2.00
C THR A 473 26.37 -9.57 -1.37
N GLY A 474 26.57 -8.56 -0.51
CA GLY A 474 27.88 -8.23 0.08
C GLY A 474 28.87 -7.64 -0.93
N ARG A 475 28.40 -7.17 -2.10
CA ARG A 475 29.25 -6.59 -3.14
C ARG A 475 29.83 -5.24 -2.70
N VAL A 476 29.06 -4.48 -1.93
CA VAL A 476 29.45 -3.20 -1.32
C VAL A 476 29.26 -3.28 0.18
N ASP A 477 30.20 -2.70 0.94
CA ASP A 477 30.12 -2.65 2.40
C ASP A 477 28.92 -1.78 2.85
N PRO A 478 28.12 -2.24 3.83
CA PRO A 478 26.98 -1.48 4.39
C PRO A 478 27.46 -0.38 5.35
N VAL A 479 28.10 0.66 4.83
CA VAL A 479 28.68 1.75 5.63
C VAL A 479 27.72 2.92 5.70
N ALA A 480 27.49 3.43 6.91
CA ALA A 480 26.76 4.66 7.14
C ALA A 480 27.66 5.87 6.80
N LEU A 481 27.48 6.43 5.59
CA LEU A 481 28.24 7.59 5.10
C LEU A 481 27.42 8.87 5.26
N ALA A 482 28.08 9.93 5.74
CA ALA A 482 27.53 11.28 5.75
C ALA A 482 27.82 11.98 4.41
N PHE A 483 26.82 12.63 3.83
CA PHE A 483 26.89 13.42 2.61
C PHE A 483 26.49 14.87 2.87
N GLU A 484 27.19 15.81 2.22
CA GLU A 484 26.90 17.26 2.24
C GLU A 484 25.64 17.57 1.40
N MET A 485 24.46 17.26 1.93
CA MET A 485 23.18 17.37 1.19
C MET A 485 22.09 18.18 1.90
N GLY A 486 22.27 18.52 3.18
CA GLY A 486 21.30 19.32 3.95
C GLY A 486 21.25 20.81 3.60
N ASP A 487 22.16 21.27 2.73
CA ASP A 487 22.42 22.68 2.45
C ASP A 487 21.61 23.27 1.28
N ARG A 488 20.68 22.52 0.67
CA ARG A 488 19.82 23.08 -0.38
C ARG A 488 18.86 24.10 0.20
N THR A 489 18.87 25.31 -0.37
CA THR A 489 18.09 26.46 0.10
C THR A 489 18.27 26.70 1.62
N SER A 490 19.49 26.51 2.16
CA SER A 490 19.77 26.76 3.58
C SER A 490 20.03 28.22 3.93
N ILE A 491 20.32 29.06 2.93
CA ILE A 491 20.47 30.50 3.10
C ILE A 491 19.09 31.15 2.89
N PRO A 492 18.55 31.88 3.87
CA PRO A 492 17.27 32.57 3.69
C PRO A 492 17.40 33.68 2.63
N PRO A 493 16.33 34.00 1.88
CA PRO A 493 16.38 35.00 0.82
C PRO A 493 16.31 36.46 1.31
N TYR A 494 16.29 36.68 2.62
CA TYR A 494 16.08 37.99 3.24
C TYR A 494 17.40 38.58 3.77
N ASP A 495 17.47 39.90 3.80
CA ASP A 495 18.58 40.62 4.40
C ASP A 495 18.50 40.56 5.92
N PHE A 496 19.56 40.04 6.54
CA PHE A 496 19.77 40.08 7.99
C PHE A 496 21.14 40.74 8.25
N PRO A 497 21.23 41.76 9.13
CA PRO A 497 22.51 42.37 9.47
C PRO A 497 23.54 41.39 10.05
N HIS A 498 23.06 40.41 10.80
CA HIS A 498 23.87 39.38 11.45
C HIS A 498 23.30 38.00 11.11
N MET A 499 24.04 37.20 10.35
CA MET A 499 23.58 35.90 9.88
C MET A 499 24.66 34.83 9.99
N ARG A 500 24.31 33.71 10.60
CA ARG A 500 25.11 32.48 10.59
C ARG A 500 24.24 31.32 10.09
N VAL A 501 24.81 30.49 9.23
CA VAL A 501 24.17 29.26 8.74
C VAL A 501 25.12 28.08 8.92
N THR A 502 24.68 27.12 9.72
CA THR A 502 25.40 25.89 10.05
C THR A 502 24.63 24.67 9.52
N VAL A 503 25.35 23.76 8.88
CA VAL A 503 24.84 22.48 8.40
C VAL A 503 25.45 21.38 9.24
N GLU A 504 24.61 20.51 9.79
CA GLU A 504 25.01 19.35 10.56
C GLU A 504 24.92 18.10 9.68
N ASP A 505 26.06 17.75 9.07
CA ASP A 505 26.17 16.61 8.17
C ASP A 505 26.26 15.31 9.00
N MET A 506 25.34 14.36 8.75
CA MET A 506 25.21 13.16 9.57
C MET A 506 24.85 11.91 8.76
N ALA A 507 25.21 10.74 9.30
CA ALA A 507 24.91 9.43 8.72
C ALA A 507 23.39 9.17 8.64
N PRO A 508 22.93 8.29 7.72
CA PRO A 508 21.52 7.92 7.63
C PRO A 508 21.04 7.20 8.91
N ILE A 509 19.84 7.52 9.37
CA ILE A 509 19.15 6.80 10.45
C ILE A 509 18.29 5.67 9.86
N VAL A 510 17.53 5.99 8.82
CA VAL A 510 16.71 5.07 8.01
C VAL A 510 17.25 5.11 6.59
N ARG A 511 17.18 4.01 5.85
CA ARG A 511 17.51 3.94 4.42
C ARG A 511 16.79 5.09 3.70
N ALA A 512 17.54 6.04 3.14
CA ALA A 512 16.99 7.27 2.58
C ALA A 512 17.59 7.63 1.22
N SER A 513 16.78 8.30 0.40
CA SER A 513 17.16 8.80 -0.92
C SER A 513 16.49 10.15 -1.21
N TRP A 514 16.90 10.80 -2.28
CA TRP A 514 16.27 12.04 -2.73
C TRP A 514 14.79 11.80 -3.07
N ILE A 515 13.94 12.59 -2.44
CA ILE A 515 12.52 12.78 -2.74
C ILE A 515 12.33 14.23 -3.22
N ARG A 516 11.38 14.48 -4.11
CA ARG A 516 11.08 15.81 -4.67
C ARG A 516 11.04 16.88 -3.57
N GLY A 517 11.88 17.91 -3.71
CA GLY A 517 12.11 19.03 -2.79
C GLY A 517 13.20 18.78 -1.73
N VAL A 518 14.15 17.88 -2.01
CA VAL A 518 15.30 17.48 -1.18
C VAL A 518 15.83 18.63 -0.33
N SER A 519 15.69 18.55 0.99
CA SER A 519 16.06 19.52 2.05
C SER A 519 15.58 20.98 1.89
N ALA A 520 15.28 21.44 0.68
CA ALA A 520 14.81 22.77 0.35
C ALA A 520 13.39 23.03 0.87
N LEU A 521 12.49 22.05 0.76
CA LEU A 521 11.14 22.12 1.37
C LEU A 521 11.23 22.32 2.89
N PRO A 522 11.97 21.47 3.66
CA PRO A 522 12.19 21.66 5.09
C PRO A 522 12.86 23.00 5.44
N ASN A 523 13.97 23.37 4.81
CA ASN A 523 14.67 24.63 5.11
C ASN A 523 13.75 25.84 4.85
N THR A 524 13.00 25.83 3.75
CA THR A 524 12.02 26.88 3.43
C THR A 524 10.88 26.92 4.44
N PHE A 525 10.39 25.76 4.91
CA PHE A 525 9.38 25.71 5.96
C PHE A 525 9.84 26.50 7.20
N ALA A 526 11.07 26.27 7.65
CA ALA A 526 11.64 27.03 8.76
C ALA A 526 11.81 28.52 8.43
N HIS A 527 12.45 28.87 7.31
CA HIS A 527 12.69 30.28 6.94
C HIS A 527 11.39 31.09 6.83
N GLU A 528 10.40 30.57 6.10
CA GLU A 528 9.18 31.29 5.78
C GLU A 528 8.17 31.31 6.95
N SER A 529 8.13 30.26 7.79
CA SER A 529 7.34 30.31 9.01
C SER A 529 7.98 31.24 10.04
N TYR A 530 9.31 31.26 10.17
CA TYR A 530 9.99 32.18 11.07
C TYR A 530 9.79 33.65 10.64
N MET A 531 9.89 33.95 9.34
CA MET A 531 9.64 35.29 8.82
C MET A 531 8.20 35.77 9.07
N ASP A 532 7.22 34.85 9.03
CA ASP A 532 5.82 35.14 9.37
C ASP A 532 5.64 35.42 10.87
N GLU A 533 6.35 34.70 11.74
CA GLU A 533 6.37 34.96 13.18
C GLU A 533 6.99 36.32 13.52
N LEU A 534 8.07 36.69 12.83
CA LEU A 534 8.70 38.02 12.96
C LEU A 534 7.76 39.13 12.50
N ALA A 535 7.09 38.97 11.35
CA ALA A 535 6.14 39.95 10.83
C ALA A 535 4.99 40.21 11.81
N HIS A 536 4.43 39.15 12.38
CA HIS A 536 3.37 39.25 13.37
C HIS A 536 3.84 39.96 14.65
N ALA A 537 5.03 39.62 15.17
CA ALA A 537 5.59 40.28 16.34
C ALA A 537 5.90 41.77 16.11
N ALA A 538 6.33 42.13 14.90
CA ALA A 538 6.55 43.51 14.49
C ALA A 538 5.24 44.28 14.21
N GLY A 539 4.09 43.60 14.18
CA GLY A 539 2.80 44.21 13.83
C GLY A 539 2.74 44.68 12.38
N VAL A 540 3.36 43.94 11.46
CA VAL A 540 3.42 44.26 10.01
C VAL A 540 2.77 43.13 9.21
N ASP A 541 2.16 43.48 8.08
CA ASP A 541 1.63 42.46 7.17
C ASP A 541 2.73 41.52 6.65
N PRO A 542 2.52 40.20 6.64
CA PRO A 542 3.56 39.24 6.28
C PRO A 542 4.04 39.32 4.83
N VAL A 543 3.25 39.85 3.88
CA VAL A 543 3.71 40.09 2.50
C VAL A 543 4.54 41.36 2.45
N GLU A 544 4.05 42.44 3.07
CA GLU A 544 4.78 43.70 3.17
C GLU A 544 6.13 43.51 3.87
N TYR A 545 6.16 42.77 4.98
CA TYR A 545 7.36 42.50 5.77
C TYR A 545 8.44 41.81 4.93
N ARG A 546 8.08 40.78 4.15
CA ARG A 546 9.00 40.12 3.21
C ARG A 546 9.54 41.08 2.14
N LEU A 547 8.69 41.95 1.60
CA LEU A 547 9.07 42.92 0.58
C LEU A 547 10.07 43.97 1.09
N ARG A 548 10.09 44.26 2.40
CA ARG A 548 11.06 45.18 3.01
C ARG A 548 12.49 44.62 3.01
N TYR A 549 12.66 43.30 3.12
CA TYR A 549 13.97 42.66 3.31
C TYR A 549 14.43 41.80 2.13
N ILE A 550 13.66 41.72 1.04
CA ILE A 550 14.10 41.03 -0.18
C ILE A 550 14.78 42.02 -1.14
N LYS A 551 16.02 41.70 -1.57
CA LYS A 551 16.81 42.56 -2.48
C LYS A 551 16.65 42.22 -3.96
N ASP A 552 16.12 41.04 -4.27
CA ASP A 552 15.91 40.57 -5.65
C ASP A 552 14.61 41.14 -6.21
N GLU A 553 14.71 42.12 -7.12
CA GLU A 553 13.54 42.76 -7.76
C GLU A 553 12.65 41.77 -8.52
N ARG A 554 13.22 40.71 -9.11
CA ARG A 554 12.43 39.67 -9.79
C ARG A 554 11.60 38.87 -8.80
N ALA A 555 12.16 38.62 -7.62
CA ALA A 555 11.43 38.00 -6.52
C ALA A 555 10.36 38.93 -5.95
N ALA A 556 10.68 40.22 -5.76
CA ALA A 556 9.72 41.21 -5.28
C ALA A 556 8.52 41.37 -6.24
N GLU A 557 8.78 41.40 -7.56
CA GLU A 557 7.74 41.42 -8.59
C GLU A 557 6.83 40.20 -8.49
N LEU A 558 7.40 39.00 -8.32
CA LEU A 558 6.64 37.76 -8.17
C LEU A 558 5.78 37.78 -6.90
N ILE A 559 6.33 38.23 -5.77
CA ILE A 559 5.60 38.33 -4.49
C ILE A 559 4.38 39.25 -4.65
N ARG A 560 4.57 40.47 -5.17
CA ARG A 560 3.49 41.45 -5.39
C ARG A 560 2.43 40.87 -6.32
N SER A 561 2.84 40.33 -7.47
CA SER A 561 1.93 39.80 -8.48
C SER A 561 1.12 38.60 -7.95
N THR A 562 1.73 37.75 -7.12
CA THR A 562 1.04 36.60 -6.51
C THR A 562 0.02 37.05 -5.47
N ALA A 563 0.40 38.00 -4.61
CA ALA A 563 -0.48 38.59 -3.62
C ALA A 563 -1.69 39.28 -4.30
N ASP A 564 -1.44 40.07 -5.35
CA ASP A 564 -2.48 40.73 -6.15
C ASP A 564 -3.42 39.72 -6.81
N ARG A 565 -2.86 38.67 -7.44
CA ARG A 565 -3.63 37.61 -8.09
C ARG A 565 -4.54 36.87 -7.10
N ALA A 566 -4.05 36.63 -5.88
CA ALA A 566 -4.81 35.98 -4.81
C ALA A 566 -5.83 36.91 -4.16
N GLY A 567 -5.82 38.21 -4.47
CA GLY A 567 -6.59 39.23 -3.75
C GLY A 567 -6.19 39.30 -2.28
N TRP A 568 -4.89 39.32 -1.99
CA TRP A 568 -4.37 39.46 -0.62
C TRP A 568 -4.88 40.76 0.00
N THR A 569 -5.29 40.70 1.26
CA THR A 569 -5.71 41.89 2.01
C THR A 569 -4.79 42.03 3.21
N PRO A 570 -4.02 43.14 3.29
CA PRO A 570 -3.05 43.34 4.36
C PRO A 570 -3.65 43.21 5.75
N ARG A 571 -2.93 42.56 6.67
CA ARG A 571 -3.34 42.38 8.07
C ARG A 571 -2.15 42.18 8.99
N THR A 572 -2.29 42.61 10.24
CA THR A 572 -1.25 42.47 11.27
C THR A 572 -1.59 41.41 12.32
N GLU A 573 -2.86 41.00 12.38
CA GLU A 573 -3.39 40.04 13.36
C GLU A 573 -4.04 38.83 12.66
N PRO A 574 -4.02 37.64 13.29
CA PRO A 574 -4.72 36.46 12.80
C PRO A 574 -6.20 36.74 12.55
N MET A 575 -6.70 36.33 11.38
CA MET A 575 -8.07 36.59 10.98
C MET A 575 -9.10 36.02 11.97
N GLN A 576 -8.88 34.77 12.44
CA GLN A 576 -9.78 34.02 13.35
C GLN A 576 -11.28 34.15 13.04
N SER A 577 -11.63 34.39 11.77
CA SER A 577 -13.00 34.76 11.40
C SER A 577 -13.84 33.52 11.10
N SER A 578 -15.12 33.58 11.48
CA SER A 578 -16.12 32.57 11.15
C SER A 578 -17.32 33.23 10.46
N SER A 579 -17.46 33.04 9.15
CA SER A 579 -18.73 33.32 8.44
C SER A 579 -19.80 32.29 8.76
N GLU A 580 -19.38 31.08 9.17
CA GLU A 580 -20.19 29.92 9.48
C GLU A 580 -19.89 29.45 10.91
N PRO A 581 -20.90 29.17 11.76
CA PRO A 581 -20.67 28.70 13.12
C PRO A 581 -19.83 27.41 13.13
N GLY A 582 -18.73 27.41 13.89
CA GLY A 582 -17.86 26.24 14.06
C GLY A 582 -16.69 26.13 13.07
N VAL A 583 -16.62 26.98 12.05
CA VAL A 583 -15.53 26.96 11.05
C VAL A 583 -14.64 28.19 11.19
N LEU A 584 -13.32 28.00 11.24
CA LEU A 584 -12.31 29.05 11.15
C LEU A 584 -11.76 29.14 9.73
N ARG A 585 -11.53 30.37 9.24
CA ARG A 585 -10.86 30.59 7.96
C ARG A 585 -9.54 31.31 8.17
N GLY A 586 -8.55 31.01 7.35
CA GLY A 586 -7.23 31.66 7.39
C GLY A 586 -6.56 31.71 6.02
N ARG A 587 -5.62 32.64 5.87
CA ARG A 587 -4.81 32.82 4.67
C ARG A 587 -3.34 32.92 5.03
N GLY A 588 -2.49 32.21 4.31
CA GLY A 588 -1.05 32.20 4.55
C GLY A 588 -0.26 32.47 3.29
N PHE A 589 0.84 33.21 3.42
CA PHE A 589 1.76 33.52 2.33
C PHE A 589 3.13 32.88 2.60
N ALA A 590 3.79 32.41 1.54
CA ALA A 590 5.20 32.07 1.58
C ALA A 590 5.86 32.21 0.19
N TYR A 591 7.16 32.46 0.18
CA TYR A 591 7.97 32.59 -1.03
C TYR A 591 9.24 31.74 -0.93
N ALA A 592 9.75 31.26 -2.07
CA ALA A 592 11.06 30.64 -2.15
C ALA A 592 11.69 30.72 -3.54
N ARG A 593 13.02 30.67 -3.57
CA ARG A 593 13.80 30.29 -4.74
C ARG A 593 14.42 28.93 -4.49
N TYR A 594 14.17 27.98 -5.38
CA TYR A 594 14.77 26.65 -5.24
C TYR A 594 16.24 26.67 -5.66
N ILE A 595 17.16 26.30 -4.75
CA ILE A 595 18.59 26.17 -5.02
C ILE A 595 18.95 24.68 -5.01
N HIS A 596 19.71 24.23 -6.02
CA HIS A 596 20.16 22.83 -6.09
C HIS A 596 21.62 22.70 -6.54
N SER A 597 22.10 21.45 -6.61
CA SER A 597 23.50 21.05 -6.82
C SER A 597 24.37 21.26 -5.58
N LYS A 598 25.66 20.88 -5.64
CA LYS A 598 26.61 21.05 -4.53
C LYS A 598 26.70 22.53 -4.15
N PHE A 599 26.68 22.84 -2.85
CA PHE A 599 26.80 24.20 -2.32
C PHE A 599 27.98 24.98 -2.93
N PRO A 600 27.83 26.28 -3.27
CA PRO A 600 26.66 27.14 -3.03
C PRO A 600 25.48 26.90 -3.97
N GLY A 601 25.59 25.95 -4.90
CA GLY A 601 24.54 25.60 -5.84
C GLY A 601 24.20 26.72 -6.82
N PHE A 602 23.11 26.53 -7.55
CA PHE A 602 22.52 27.58 -8.39
C PHE A 602 20.99 27.50 -8.35
N GLY A 603 20.34 28.64 -8.62
CA GLY A 603 18.89 28.72 -8.58
C GLY A 603 18.22 28.08 -9.80
N ALA A 604 17.22 27.24 -9.54
CA ALA A 604 16.30 26.72 -10.55
C ALA A 604 15.22 27.76 -10.84
N ALA A 605 14.17 27.89 -10.03
CA ALA A 605 13.06 28.81 -10.29
C ALA A 605 12.48 29.38 -9.00
N TRP A 606 11.70 30.46 -9.15
CA TRP A 606 11.03 31.14 -8.06
C TRP A 606 9.58 30.71 -7.95
N ALA A 607 9.07 30.62 -6.73
CA ALA A 607 7.66 30.36 -6.46
C ALA A 607 7.18 31.15 -5.25
N ALA A 608 5.92 31.58 -5.30
CA ALA A 608 5.21 32.17 -4.17
C ALA A 608 3.82 31.54 -4.08
N TRP A 609 3.34 31.33 -2.87
CA TRP A 609 2.05 30.72 -2.58
C TRP A 609 1.21 31.62 -1.70
N VAL A 610 -0.09 31.69 -2.01
CA VAL A 610 -1.14 32.05 -1.06
C VAL A 610 -2.03 30.83 -0.85
N ALA A 611 -2.10 30.34 0.38
CA ALA A 611 -2.97 29.23 0.77
C ALA A 611 -4.19 29.75 1.53
N ASP A 612 -5.38 29.31 1.13
CA ASP A 612 -6.65 29.55 1.80
C ASP A 612 -7.08 28.26 2.52
N VAL A 613 -7.38 28.35 3.82
CA VAL A 613 -7.83 27.19 4.62
C VAL A 613 -9.17 27.43 5.30
N ALA A 614 -9.93 26.36 5.47
CA ALA A 614 -11.09 26.27 6.34
C ALA A 614 -10.89 25.13 7.34
N ILE A 615 -11.17 25.38 8.61
CA ILE A 615 -10.90 24.46 9.72
C ILE A 615 -12.18 24.26 10.53
N ASP A 616 -12.60 23.01 10.68
CA ASP A 616 -13.67 22.65 11.61
C ASP A 616 -13.12 22.60 13.04
N LYS A 617 -13.69 23.42 13.95
CA LYS A 617 -13.20 23.52 15.34
C LYS A 617 -13.39 22.23 16.13
N GLN A 618 -14.39 21.43 15.80
CA GLN A 618 -14.77 20.26 16.59
C GLN A 618 -13.94 19.04 16.19
N SER A 619 -13.82 18.76 14.90
CA SER A 619 -13.08 17.62 14.36
C SER A 619 -11.60 17.92 14.16
N GLY A 620 -11.24 19.20 14.01
CA GLY A 620 -9.91 19.62 13.59
C GLY A 620 -9.63 19.34 12.11
N GLU A 621 -10.62 18.93 11.30
CA GLU A 621 -10.41 18.72 9.86
C GLU A 621 -10.00 20.04 9.18
N ILE A 622 -8.97 19.94 8.34
CA ILE A 622 -8.39 21.06 7.60
C ILE A 622 -8.71 20.85 6.12
N ALA A 623 -9.51 21.75 5.56
CA ALA A 623 -9.68 21.86 4.12
C ALA A 623 -8.79 23.00 3.61
N VAL A 624 -7.77 22.67 2.81
CA VAL A 624 -7.11 23.69 1.98
C VAL A 624 -8.06 23.94 0.82
N THR A 625 -8.75 25.07 0.83
CA THR A 625 -9.84 25.32 -0.13
C THR A 625 -9.30 25.84 -1.45
N ARG A 626 -8.23 26.63 -1.42
CA ARG A 626 -7.63 27.22 -2.61
C ARG A 626 -6.14 27.48 -2.40
N ILE A 627 -5.37 27.31 -3.47
CA ILE A 627 -3.96 27.71 -3.52
C ILE A 627 -3.74 28.56 -4.77
N THR A 628 -3.28 29.78 -4.59
CA THR A 628 -2.78 30.63 -5.68
C THR A 628 -1.26 30.53 -5.73
N VAL A 629 -0.72 30.10 -6.86
CA VAL A 629 0.72 29.93 -7.09
C VAL A 629 1.20 30.94 -8.12
N GLY A 630 2.14 31.79 -7.72
CA GLY A 630 3.01 32.50 -8.66
C GLY A 630 4.26 31.68 -8.96
N HIS A 631 4.63 31.59 -10.22
CA HIS A 631 5.83 30.86 -10.64
C HIS A 631 6.63 31.62 -11.71
N ASP A 632 7.93 31.79 -11.49
CA ASP A 632 8.85 32.33 -12.48
C ASP A 632 9.94 31.30 -12.84
N ALA A 633 9.83 30.73 -14.03
CA ALA A 633 10.72 29.71 -14.59
C ALA A 633 11.47 30.20 -15.85
N GLY A 634 11.61 31.51 -16.05
CA GLY A 634 12.21 32.03 -17.28
C GLY A 634 11.40 31.65 -18.52
N MET A 635 12.06 31.41 -19.65
CA MET A 635 11.36 31.00 -20.88
C MET A 635 10.66 29.66 -20.69
N MET A 636 9.33 29.68 -20.78
CA MET A 636 8.54 28.46 -20.79
C MET A 636 8.56 27.83 -22.18
N VAL A 637 9.23 26.68 -22.33
CA VAL A 637 9.23 25.95 -23.60
C VAL A 637 7.82 25.48 -23.97
N ASN A 638 7.10 24.93 -22.98
CA ASN A 638 5.70 24.54 -23.11
C ASN A 638 4.92 24.99 -21.86
N PRO A 639 4.12 26.07 -21.94
CA PRO A 639 3.39 26.61 -20.78
C PRO A 639 2.42 25.61 -20.14
N ALA A 640 1.75 24.77 -20.92
CA ALA A 640 0.85 23.74 -20.36
C ALA A 640 1.62 22.70 -19.52
N ARG A 641 2.87 22.35 -19.89
CA ARG A 641 3.69 21.44 -19.07
C ARG A 641 4.09 22.05 -17.76
N VAL A 642 4.53 23.32 -17.77
CA VAL A 642 4.86 24.06 -16.54
C VAL A 642 3.63 24.14 -15.63
N LYS A 643 2.46 24.48 -16.17
CA LYS A 643 1.20 24.49 -15.40
C LYS A 643 0.87 23.13 -14.77
N HIS A 644 0.97 22.03 -15.53
CA HIS A 644 0.69 20.69 -14.99
C HIS A 644 1.70 20.26 -13.92
N GLN A 645 2.97 20.66 -14.07
CA GLN A 645 3.99 20.44 -13.05
C GLN A 645 3.64 21.19 -11.77
N ILE A 646 3.20 22.44 -11.87
CA ILE A 646 2.73 23.23 -10.71
C ILE A 646 1.55 22.54 -10.02
N HIS A 647 0.55 22.05 -10.76
CA HIS A 647 -0.56 21.29 -10.17
C HIS A 647 -0.05 20.06 -9.39
N GLY A 648 0.86 19.28 -9.98
CA GLY A 648 1.45 18.11 -9.30
C GLY A 648 2.25 18.49 -8.05
N ASN A 649 2.98 19.62 -8.08
CA ASN A 649 3.71 20.15 -6.92
C ASN A 649 2.73 20.52 -5.80
N VAL A 650 1.63 21.19 -6.14
CA VAL A 650 0.60 21.62 -5.19
C VAL A 650 -0.05 20.42 -4.50
N ILE A 651 -0.51 19.43 -5.27
CA ILE A 651 -1.18 18.23 -4.74
C ILE A 651 -0.25 17.46 -3.80
N GLN A 652 0.98 17.17 -4.24
CA GLN A 652 1.93 16.39 -3.45
C GLN A 652 2.34 17.10 -2.17
N SER A 653 2.63 18.39 -2.23
CA SER A 653 3.06 19.11 -1.04
C SER A 653 1.92 19.36 -0.05
N THR A 654 0.70 19.63 -0.52
CA THR A 654 -0.49 19.70 0.34
C THR A 654 -0.70 18.38 1.09
N SER A 655 -0.60 17.26 0.38
CA SER A 655 -0.67 15.91 0.97
C SER A 655 0.38 15.71 2.07
N ARG A 656 1.64 16.08 1.79
CA ARG A 656 2.76 15.97 2.74
C ARG A 656 2.61 16.82 3.99
N VAL A 657 2.06 18.02 3.83
CA VAL A 657 1.89 18.95 4.94
C VAL A 657 0.76 18.50 5.86
N LEU A 658 -0.30 17.88 5.34
CA LEU A 658 -1.49 17.54 6.11
C LEU A 658 -1.56 16.08 6.58
N LYS A 659 -0.93 15.14 5.88
CA LYS A 659 -1.17 13.69 6.08
C LYS A 659 0.09 12.83 6.14
N GLU A 660 1.06 13.08 5.26
CA GLU A 660 2.08 12.06 4.99
C GLU A 660 3.22 12.02 6.02
N GLN A 661 3.36 10.85 6.65
CA GLN A 661 4.47 10.51 7.55
C GLN A 661 4.65 8.99 7.58
N LEU A 662 5.91 8.55 7.53
CA LEU A 662 6.29 7.16 7.77
C LEU A 662 6.12 6.83 9.26
N THR A 663 5.39 5.76 9.56
CA THR A 663 5.29 5.24 10.93
C THR A 663 6.23 4.05 11.13
N ILE A 664 6.95 4.05 12.25
CA ILE A 664 7.85 2.98 12.67
C ILE A 664 7.39 2.52 14.05
N GLU A 665 7.03 1.24 14.16
CA GLU A 665 6.56 0.61 15.40
C GLU A 665 7.47 -0.57 15.74
N SER A 666 7.90 -0.68 17.00
CA SER A 666 8.77 -1.78 17.47
C SER A 666 10.00 -2.02 16.57
N ASN A 667 10.61 -0.93 16.08
CA ASN A 667 11.76 -0.94 15.15
C ASN A 667 11.48 -1.57 13.76
N LYS A 668 10.22 -1.54 13.31
CA LYS A 668 9.80 -1.96 11.98
C LYS A 668 8.94 -0.89 11.33
N ILE A 669 9.07 -0.74 10.01
CA ILE A 669 8.17 0.12 9.25
C ILE A 669 6.75 -0.47 9.30
N ALA A 670 5.81 0.31 9.86
CA ALA A 670 4.41 -0.07 10.01
C ALA A 670 3.54 0.40 8.82
N SER A 671 3.98 1.42 8.10
CA SER A 671 3.34 1.90 6.87
C SER A 671 3.61 0.94 5.69
N GLN A 672 2.91 -0.19 5.61
CA GLN A 672 3.12 -1.21 4.55
C GLN A 672 2.17 -1.07 3.35
N GLU A 673 1.12 -0.27 3.48
CA GLU A 673 0.15 0.00 2.41
C GLU A 673 -0.46 1.41 2.59
N TRP A 674 -1.46 1.77 1.78
CA TRP A 674 -2.02 3.13 1.71
C TRP A 674 -2.87 3.53 2.93
N GLY A 675 -3.52 2.58 3.61
CA GLY A 675 -4.15 2.79 4.90
C GLY A 675 -3.16 3.24 5.97
N GLY A 676 -2.02 2.58 6.07
CA GLY A 676 -0.91 2.91 6.97
C GLY A 676 -0.05 4.09 6.52
N TYR A 677 -0.28 4.64 5.32
CA TYR A 677 0.36 5.85 4.79
C TYR A 677 -0.63 6.67 3.96
N PRO A 678 -1.55 7.41 4.61
CA PRO A 678 -2.60 8.11 3.90
C PRO A 678 -2.04 9.28 3.09
N ILE A 679 -2.57 9.45 1.88
CA ILE A 679 -2.30 10.57 0.97
C ILE A 679 -3.59 11.37 0.71
N LEU A 680 -3.46 12.54 0.09
CA LEU A 680 -4.60 13.37 -0.31
C LEU A 680 -5.49 12.64 -1.33
N THR A 681 -6.80 12.65 -1.10
CA THR A 681 -7.80 12.07 -2.00
C THR A 681 -8.39 13.14 -2.93
N PHE A 682 -9.07 12.73 -4.01
CA PHE A 682 -9.63 13.67 -4.99
C PHE A 682 -10.55 14.76 -4.40
N PRO A 683 -11.47 14.48 -3.46
CA PRO A 683 -12.30 15.52 -2.84
C PRO A 683 -11.54 16.53 -1.98
N GLU A 684 -10.30 16.20 -1.59
CA GLU A 684 -9.45 17.05 -0.76
C GLU A 684 -8.48 17.89 -1.60
N VAL A 685 -8.49 17.74 -2.93
CA VAL A 685 -7.66 18.56 -3.83
C VAL A 685 -8.17 20.00 -3.82
N PRO A 686 -7.32 20.99 -3.48
CA PRO A 686 -7.72 22.40 -3.46
C PRO A 686 -8.02 22.92 -4.87
N ASP A 687 -8.75 24.03 -4.94
CA ASP A 687 -8.79 24.84 -6.17
C ASP A 687 -7.38 25.43 -6.42
N ILE A 688 -6.76 25.08 -7.55
CA ILE A 688 -5.39 25.51 -7.90
C ILE A 688 -5.44 26.63 -8.93
N ASP A 689 -5.11 27.85 -8.51
CA ASP A 689 -4.95 29.01 -9.40
C ASP A 689 -3.47 29.25 -9.70
N VAL A 690 -3.08 29.16 -10.97
CA VAL A 690 -1.68 29.24 -11.40
C VAL A 690 -1.44 30.51 -12.21
N MET A 691 -0.48 31.31 -11.75
CA MET A 691 0.07 32.47 -12.46
C MET A 691 1.54 32.21 -12.80
N MET A 692 1.86 32.23 -14.10
CA MET A 692 3.24 32.04 -14.59
C MET A 692 3.78 33.35 -15.16
N MET A 693 4.99 33.75 -14.75
CA MET A 693 5.61 34.98 -15.22
C MET A 693 6.09 34.85 -16.68
N PRO A 694 5.67 35.74 -17.60
CA PRO A 694 6.08 35.66 -19.00
C PRO A 694 7.50 36.19 -19.18
N ARG A 695 8.48 35.29 -19.32
CA ARG A 695 9.90 35.64 -19.49
C ARG A 695 10.51 35.06 -20.78
N PRO A 696 9.99 35.41 -21.97
CA PRO A 696 10.40 34.78 -23.22
C PRO A 696 11.85 35.10 -23.65
N TYR A 697 12.51 36.07 -23.03
CA TYR A 697 13.90 36.44 -23.34
C TYR A 697 14.92 35.93 -22.32
N ASP A 698 14.45 35.33 -21.21
CA ASP A 698 15.33 34.72 -20.21
C ASP A 698 15.63 33.25 -20.58
N PRO A 699 16.73 32.67 -20.09
CA PRO A 699 16.97 31.24 -20.23
C PRO A 699 15.81 30.41 -19.63
N PRO A 700 15.48 29.24 -20.21
CA PRO A 700 14.52 28.33 -19.62
C PRO A 700 15.08 27.78 -18.31
N LEU A 701 14.28 27.85 -17.26
CA LEU A 701 14.63 27.34 -15.94
C LEU A 701 13.76 26.14 -15.57
N GLY A 702 14.10 25.56 -14.44
CA GLY A 702 13.48 24.34 -13.98
C GLY A 702 12.16 24.50 -13.22
N ALA A 703 11.10 23.84 -13.70
CA ALA A 703 9.78 23.75 -13.04
C ALA A 703 9.47 22.39 -12.39
N GLY A 704 10.46 21.49 -12.30
CA GLY A 704 10.34 20.15 -11.73
C GLY A 704 9.76 20.16 -10.32
N GLU A 705 10.40 20.82 -9.37
CA GLU A 705 10.03 20.79 -7.94
C GLU A 705 9.91 22.19 -7.30
N SER A 706 10.31 23.22 -8.03
CA SER A 706 10.46 24.59 -7.52
C SER A 706 9.14 25.17 -6.98
N ALA A 707 8.00 24.82 -7.60
CA ALA A 707 6.69 25.29 -7.18
C ALA A 707 6.21 24.68 -5.86
N SER A 708 6.79 23.58 -5.40
CA SER A 708 6.43 22.96 -4.12
C SER A 708 7.12 23.61 -2.92
N VAL A 709 8.28 24.24 -3.12
CA VAL A 709 9.17 24.67 -2.03
C VAL A 709 8.50 25.58 -0.96
N PRO A 710 7.67 26.60 -1.30
CA PRO A 710 7.04 27.45 -0.28
C PRO A 710 5.79 26.83 0.39
N SER A 711 5.34 25.66 -0.05
CA SER A 711 4.04 25.07 0.31
C SER A 711 3.79 24.93 1.81
N ALA A 712 4.73 24.31 2.53
CA ALA A 712 4.60 23.96 3.93
C ALA A 712 4.40 25.21 4.81
N ALA A 713 5.21 26.25 4.58
CA ALA A 713 5.06 27.50 5.30
C ALA A 713 3.76 28.22 4.91
N ALA A 714 3.38 28.28 3.64
CA ALA A 714 2.13 28.92 3.24
C ALA A 714 0.91 28.30 3.95
N ILE A 715 0.84 26.96 4.00
CA ILE A 715 -0.25 26.24 4.68
C ILE A 715 -0.16 26.42 6.21
N ALA A 716 1.03 26.28 6.81
CA ALA A 716 1.20 26.48 8.26
C ALA A 716 0.86 27.91 8.69
N ASN A 717 1.23 28.91 7.89
CA ASN A 717 0.89 30.32 8.11
C ASN A 717 -0.62 30.54 7.97
N ALA A 718 -1.29 29.85 7.04
CA ALA A 718 -2.75 29.93 6.90
C ALA A 718 -3.49 29.30 8.10
N VAL A 719 -2.97 28.18 8.63
CA VAL A 719 -3.49 27.56 9.86
C VAL A 719 -3.28 28.48 11.06
N PHE A 720 -2.12 29.14 11.16
CA PHE A 720 -1.88 30.15 12.20
C PHE A 720 -2.83 31.34 12.07
N ASP A 721 -3.03 31.90 10.87
CA ASP A 721 -3.98 33.00 10.64
C ASP A 721 -5.42 32.61 11.01
N ALA A 722 -5.81 31.34 10.76
CA ALA A 722 -7.12 30.83 11.11
C ALA A 722 -7.31 30.63 12.62
N THR A 723 -6.28 30.17 13.34
CA THR A 723 -6.43 29.60 14.69
C THR A 723 -5.69 30.37 15.78
N GLY A 724 -4.66 31.14 15.43
CA GLY A 724 -3.67 31.68 16.35
C GLY A 724 -2.64 30.65 16.85
N ILE A 725 -2.71 29.39 16.40
CA ILE A 725 -1.83 28.30 16.84
C ILE A 725 -0.74 28.06 15.78
N ARG A 726 0.53 28.14 16.18
CA ARG A 726 1.68 27.91 15.28
C ARG A 726 2.17 26.47 15.35
N PHE A 727 1.99 25.73 14.27
CA PHE A 727 2.59 24.40 14.09
C PHE A 727 4.01 24.53 13.54
N ARG A 728 4.97 23.85 14.17
CA ARG A 728 6.38 23.78 13.74
C ARG A 728 6.83 22.35 13.43
N GLU A 729 5.94 21.38 13.59
CA GLU A 729 6.17 19.99 13.25
C GLU A 729 5.12 19.55 12.22
N LEU A 730 5.57 18.89 11.16
CA LEU A 730 4.70 18.29 10.14
C LEU A 730 4.57 16.77 10.32
N PRO A 731 3.46 16.17 9.87
CA PRO A 731 2.29 16.80 9.24
C PRO A 731 1.34 17.46 10.27
N ILE A 732 0.59 18.47 9.83
CA ILE A 732 -0.51 19.12 10.57
C ILE A 732 -1.78 18.28 10.37
N THR A 733 -1.86 17.15 11.06
CA THR A 733 -3.03 16.27 10.99
C THR A 733 -4.22 16.87 11.74
N SER A 734 -5.43 16.44 11.36
CA SER A 734 -6.67 16.83 12.03
C SER A 734 -6.63 16.59 13.55
N ASP A 735 -5.98 15.50 13.97
CA ASP A 735 -5.92 15.11 15.38
C ASP A 735 -5.03 16.04 16.18
N LYS A 736 -3.84 16.36 15.63
CA LYS A 736 -2.91 17.33 16.23
C LYS A 736 -3.59 18.68 16.37
N LEU A 737 -4.33 19.11 15.35
CA LEU A 737 -5.06 20.38 15.39
C LEU A 737 -6.21 20.36 16.40
N ARG A 738 -7.03 19.31 16.40
CA ARG A 738 -8.13 19.15 17.35
C ARG A 738 -7.63 19.16 18.80
N GLN A 739 -6.54 18.43 19.09
CA GLN A 739 -5.93 18.42 20.42
C GLN A 739 -5.43 19.81 20.83
N ALA A 740 -4.84 20.56 19.89
CA ALA A 740 -4.39 21.92 20.15
C ALA A 740 -5.55 22.90 20.39
N LEU A 741 -6.70 22.73 19.71
CA LEU A 741 -7.89 23.57 19.87
C LEU A 741 -8.73 23.24 21.12
N ASN A 742 -8.88 21.94 21.44
CA ASN A 742 -9.86 21.45 22.41
C ASN A 742 -9.26 20.81 23.67
N GLY A 743 -7.93 20.66 23.75
CA GLY A 743 -7.22 20.02 24.87
C GLY A 743 -7.00 18.51 24.69
N GLN A 744 -6.25 17.89 25.61
CA GLN A 744 -5.98 16.45 25.60
C GLN A 744 -7.18 15.63 26.08
N ASP A 745 -7.40 14.49 25.45
CA ASP A 745 -8.38 13.51 25.90
C ASP A 745 -7.98 12.91 27.26
N PRO A 746 -8.94 12.57 28.14
CA PRO A 746 -8.66 11.79 29.33
C PRO A 746 -7.96 10.48 28.94
N GLN A 747 -6.76 10.25 29.45
CA GLN A 747 -6.10 8.96 29.38
C GLN A 747 -7.03 7.90 30.00
N PRO A 748 -7.15 6.69 29.43
CA PRO A 748 -7.69 5.57 30.17
C PRO A 748 -6.80 5.36 31.40
N ASP A 749 -7.40 5.47 32.58
CA ASP A 749 -6.76 5.22 33.87
C ASP A 749 -5.94 3.92 33.80
N PRO A 750 -4.66 3.89 34.26
CA PRO A 750 -3.92 2.65 34.34
C PRO A 750 -4.72 1.64 35.18
N ALA A 751 -5.02 0.50 34.57
CA ALA A 751 -5.82 -0.57 35.13
C ALA A 751 -5.54 -0.78 36.64
N LEU A 752 -6.60 -0.67 37.45
CA LEU A 752 -6.55 -1.07 38.85
C LEU A 752 -6.01 -2.50 38.97
N PRO A 753 -5.09 -2.78 39.91
CA PRO A 753 -4.53 -4.10 40.09
C PRO A 753 -5.64 -5.11 40.36
N THR A 754 -5.68 -6.16 39.54
CA THR A 754 -6.61 -7.28 39.67
C THR A 754 -6.53 -7.85 41.09
N PRO A 755 -7.65 -8.05 41.80
CA PRO A 755 -7.60 -8.61 43.14
C PRO A 755 -7.05 -10.03 43.07
N GLN A 756 -5.87 -10.22 43.67
CA GLN A 756 -5.29 -11.53 43.92
C GLN A 756 -6.32 -12.39 44.65
N ARG A 757 -6.73 -13.48 44.02
CA ARG A 757 -7.52 -14.54 44.64
C ARG A 757 -6.75 -15.04 45.87
N LYS A 758 -7.23 -14.69 47.06
CA LYS A 758 -6.74 -15.20 48.33
C LYS A 758 -6.83 -16.72 48.31
N LYS A 759 -5.68 -17.38 48.41
CA LYS A 759 -5.60 -18.79 48.78
C LYS A 759 -6.15 -18.93 50.20
N SER A 760 -7.37 -19.43 50.31
CA SER A 760 -7.92 -19.88 51.59
C SER A 760 -7.34 -21.25 51.91
N THR A 761 -6.45 -21.27 52.88
CA THR A 761 -5.96 -22.47 53.58
C THR A 761 -6.93 -22.82 54.70
N HIS A 762 -7.77 -23.83 54.50
CA HIS A 762 -8.27 -24.66 55.59
C HIS A 762 -8.11 -26.15 55.23
N ARG A 763 -7.00 -26.73 55.73
CA ARG A 763 -6.95 -28.11 56.25
C ARG A 763 -7.94 -28.15 57.44
N ARG A 764 -8.67 -29.20 57.80
CA ARG A 764 -8.40 -30.65 57.75
C ARG A 764 -9.66 -31.40 58.25
N ARG A 765 -9.82 -32.66 57.84
CA ARG A 765 -10.49 -33.80 58.53
C ARG A 765 -12.03 -33.68 58.59
N TRP A 766 -12.80 -34.63 58.07
CA TRP A 766 -12.79 -36.04 58.44
C TRP A 766 -12.63 -36.99 57.26
N ALA A 767 -11.88 -38.05 57.54
CA ALA A 767 -11.68 -39.19 56.67
C ALA A 767 -12.49 -40.37 57.21
N PHE A 768 -12.86 -41.25 56.29
CA PHE A 768 -13.26 -42.65 56.46
C PHE A 768 -14.59 -43.00 57.13
N GLY A 769 -15.38 -43.77 56.38
CA GLY A 769 -16.37 -44.71 56.91
C GLY A 769 -17.57 -44.86 56.00
N GLY A 770 -17.58 -45.86 55.12
CA GLY A 770 -18.81 -46.19 54.37
C GLY A 770 -18.69 -46.93 53.05
N ALA A 771 -17.55 -47.55 52.74
CA ALA A 771 -17.52 -48.64 51.78
C ALA A 771 -18.33 -49.82 52.34
N ALA A 772 -19.62 -49.89 51.99
CA ALA A 772 -20.48 -51.10 52.04
C ALA A 772 -21.89 -50.86 51.47
N GLY A 773 -22.39 -49.62 51.38
CA GLY A 773 -23.77 -49.36 50.91
C GLY A 773 -23.90 -49.10 49.41
N LEU A 774 -22.90 -48.50 48.77
CA LEU A 774 -22.97 -48.11 47.35
C LEU A 774 -22.51 -49.20 46.38
N LEU A 775 -21.91 -50.29 46.87
CA LEU A 775 -21.57 -51.44 46.02
C LEU A 775 -22.83 -52.23 45.60
N GLY A 776 -23.89 -52.21 46.41
CA GLY A 776 -25.18 -52.81 46.06
C GLY A 776 -25.96 -52.05 44.98
N ALA A 777 -25.88 -50.71 44.98
CA ALA A 777 -26.47 -49.86 43.94
C ALA A 777 -25.59 -49.79 42.67
N ALA A 778 -24.26 -49.84 42.81
CA ALA A 778 -23.33 -49.86 41.69
C ALA A 778 -23.38 -51.18 40.91
N ILE A 779 -23.71 -52.33 41.53
CA ILE A 779 -23.88 -53.60 40.80
C ILE A 779 -25.21 -53.63 40.04
N GLY A 780 -26.30 -53.07 40.61
CA GLY A 780 -27.58 -52.92 39.90
C GLY A 780 -27.52 -51.95 38.70
N ILE A 781 -26.68 -50.91 38.79
CA ILE A 781 -26.35 -50.02 37.66
C ILE A 781 -25.36 -50.68 36.70
N ALA A 782 -24.34 -51.41 37.18
CA ALA A 782 -23.38 -52.13 36.33
C ALA A 782 -24.01 -53.24 35.48
N THR A 783 -25.13 -53.83 35.91
CA THR A 783 -25.88 -54.79 35.07
C THR A 783 -26.71 -54.14 33.96
N ASN A 784 -26.98 -52.82 34.01
CA ASN A 784 -27.52 -52.06 32.89
C ASN A 784 -26.47 -51.15 32.20
N ALA A 785 -25.26 -51.06 32.75
CA ALA A 785 -24.19 -50.18 32.32
C ALA A 785 -22.84 -50.92 32.13
N LEU A 786 -22.88 -52.16 31.62
CA LEU A 786 -21.70 -52.78 31.04
C LEU A 786 -21.49 -52.27 29.60
N PRO A 787 -20.33 -51.66 29.30
CA PRO A 787 -20.10 -50.88 28.09
C PRO A 787 -19.51 -51.76 26.99
N TRP A 788 -20.36 -52.19 26.06
CA TRP A 788 -20.08 -52.46 24.64
C TRP A 788 -21.32 -53.16 24.09
N ARG A 789 -22.14 -52.43 23.32
CA ARG A 789 -23.08 -53.09 22.41
C ARG A 789 -22.24 -53.99 21.51
N ALA A 790 -22.67 -55.24 21.29
CA ALA A 790 -21.93 -56.15 20.41
C ALA A 790 -21.63 -55.48 19.06
N ALA A 791 -20.42 -55.73 18.54
CA ALA A 791 -20.04 -55.30 17.21
C ALA A 791 -21.05 -55.86 16.20
N ILE A 792 -21.52 -55.02 15.28
CA ILE A 792 -22.32 -55.47 14.14
C ILE A 792 -21.34 -56.02 13.10
N ALA A 793 -21.59 -57.25 12.65
CA ALA A 793 -20.74 -57.92 11.69
C ALA A 793 -20.60 -57.07 10.41
N PRO A 794 -19.38 -56.92 9.86
CA PRO A 794 -19.18 -56.23 8.59
C PRO A 794 -20.02 -56.86 7.48
N VAL A 795 -20.54 -56.04 6.57
CA VAL A 795 -21.26 -56.49 5.37
C VAL A 795 -20.45 -56.17 4.12
N THR A 796 -20.74 -56.86 3.02
CA THR A 796 -20.25 -56.45 1.70
C THR A 796 -20.98 -55.17 1.29
N PRO A 797 -20.27 -54.13 0.80
CA PRO A 797 -20.93 -52.91 0.34
C PRO A 797 -21.95 -53.23 -0.76
N PRO A 798 -23.09 -52.52 -0.79
CA PRO A 798 -24.07 -52.66 -1.88
C PRO A 798 -23.44 -52.34 -3.24
N GLN A 799 -23.94 -52.97 -4.32
CA GLN A 799 -23.42 -52.75 -5.66
C GLN A 799 -23.77 -51.34 -6.17
N ALA A 800 -22.85 -50.72 -6.92
CA ALA A 800 -23.13 -49.44 -7.58
C ALA A 800 -24.38 -49.55 -8.46
N GLY A 801 -25.31 -48.61 -8.32
CA GLY A 801 -26.61 -48.60 -9.02
C GLY A 801 -27.75 -49.34 -8.30
N SER A 802 -27.57 -49.78 -7.05
CA SER A 802 -28.63 -50.47 -6.28
C SER A 802 -29.75 -49.56 -5.75
N TRP A 803 -29.65 -48.23 -5.95
CA TRP A 803 -30.61 -47.25 -5.44
C TRP A 803 -31.17 -46.39 -6.56
N SER A 804 -32.41 -45.92 -6.40
CA SER A 804 -33.02 -45.01 -7.38
C SER A 804 -32.38 -43.63 -7.31
N MET A 805 -32.46 -42.88 -8.41
CA MET A 805 -31.94 -41.51 -8.47
C MET A 805 -32.64 -40.59 -7.47
N GLU A 806 -33.93 -40.79 -7.21
CA GLU A 806 -34.70 -40.03 -6.22
C GLU A 806 -34.18 -40.26 -4.80
N MET A 807 -33.82 -41.51 -4.46
CA MET A 807 -33.25 -41.84 -3.15
C MET A 807 -31.86 -41.23 -2.97
N LEU A 808 -31.03 -41.27 -4.01
CA LEU A 808 -29.70 -40.66 -4.00
C LEU A 808 -29.78 -39.13 -3.91
N GLU A 809 -30.71 -38.49 -4.63
CA GLU A 809 -30.91 -37.04 -4.55
C GLU A 809 -31.44 -36.62 -3.18
N ARG A 810 -32.39 -37.37 -2.61
CA ARG A 810 -32.85 -37.14 -1.23
C ARG A 810 -31.71 -37.30 -0.23
N GLY A 811 -30.86 -38.32 -0.40
CA GLY A 811 -29.68 -38.53 0.42
C GLY A 811 -28.64 -37.42 0.29
N ARG A 812 -28.42 -36.91 -0.93
CA ARG A 812 -27.57 -35.74 -1.20
C ARG A 812 -28.08 -34.51 -0.45
N GLN A 813 -29.39 -34.27 -0.46
CA GLN A 813 -30.02 -33.15 0.26
C GLN A 813 -29.85 -33.29 1.78
N VAL A 814 -30.04 -34.48 2.35
CA VAL A 814 -29.80 -34.72 3.79
C VAL A 814 -28.31 -34.54 4.13
N ALA A 815 -27.40 -35.00 3.27
CA ALA A 815 -25.96 -34.84 3.47
C ALA A 815 -25.51 -33.37 3.40
N ALA A 816 -26.10 -32.60 2.48
CA ALA A 816 -25.89 -31.15 2.36
C ALA A 816 -26.46 -30.40 3.56
N ALA A 817 -27.70 -30.70 3.97
CA ALA A 817 -28.31 -30.11 5.16
C ALA A 817 -27.51 -30.41 6.43
N GLY A 818 -26.94 -31.61 6.55
CA GLY A 818 -26.10 -32.01 7.68
C GLY A 818 -24.64 -31.58 7.61
N ASP A 819 -24.22 -30.87 6.56
CA ASP A 819 -22.84 -30.40 6.34
C ASP A 819 -21.77 -31.51 6.47
N CYS A 820 -22.10 -32.73 6.01
CA CYS A 820 -21.23 -33.89 6.15
C CYS A 820 -19.85 -33.63 5.52
N ALA A 821 -19.82 -33.05 4.32
CA ALA A 821 -18.58 -32.75 3.61
C ALA A 821 -17.73 -31.66 4.29
N ILE A 822 -18.34 -30.73 5.02
CA ILE A 822 -17.58 -29.70 5.76
C ILE A 822 -16.86 -30.34 6.95
N CYS A 823 -17.55 -31.17 7.72
CA CYS A 823 -16.96 -31.80 8.90
C CYS A 823 -15.96 -32.91 8.54
N HIS A 824 -16.17 -33.60 7.42
CA HIS A 824 -15.41 -34.80 7.04
C HIS A 824 -14.41 -34.57 5.89
N THR A 825 -13.99 -33.33 5.62
CA THR A 825 -12.98 -33.02 4.59
C THR A 825 -11.91 -32.08 5.13
N THR A 826 -10.64 -32.41 4.97
CA THR A 826 -9.53 -31.50 5.29
C THR A 826 -9.26 -30.53 4.15
N LYS A 827 -8.62 -29.39 4.43
CA LYS A 827 -8.13 -28.48 3.39
C LYS A 827 -7.23 -29.22 2.39
N GLY A 828 -7.63 -29.23 1.12
CA GLY A 828 -6.93 -29.96 0.03
C GLY A 828 -7.10 -31.50 0.06
N GLY A 829 -7.89 -32.04 1.00
CA GLY A 829 -8.18 -33.47 1.09
C GLY A 829 -9.35 -33.90 0.21
N ALA A 830 -9.50 -35.21 0.02
CA ALA A 830 -10.65 -35.77 -0.68
C ALA A 830 -11.93 -35.63 0.15
N THR A 831 -13.05 -35.31 -0.51
CA THR A 831 -14.35 -35.12 0.13
C THR A 831 -14.73 -36.33 0.99
N ASN A 832 -15.18 -36.07 2.22
CA ASN A 832 -15.66 -37.09 3.19
C ASN A 832 -14.59 -38.07 3.73
N ALA A 833 -13.31 -37.90 3.38
CA ALA A 833 -12.22 -38.80 3.78
C ALA A 833 -11.75 -38.64 5.25
N GLY A 834 -12.30 -37.66 5.98
CA GLY A 834 -12.01 -37.40 7.39
C GLY A 834 -10.66 -36.72 7.63
N GLY A 835 -10.31 -36.55 8.90
CA GLY A 835 -9.03 -35.96 9.34
C GLY A 835 -9.09 -34.48 9.69
N LEU A 836 -10.26 -33.83 9.61
CA LEU A 836 -10.42 -32.44 10.04
C LEU A 836 -10.25 -32.35 11.56
N LYS A 837 -9.33 -31.51 12.01
CA LYS A 837 -9.07 -31.27 13.43
C LYS A 837 -10.08 -30.26 13.99
N MET A 838 -10.71 -30.61 15.10
CA MET A 838 -11.55 -29.72 15.92
C MET A 838 -10.88 -29.56 17.29
N ASP A 839 -10.49 -28.33 17.63
CA ASP A 839 -9.99 -28.01 18.97
C ASP A 839 -11.16 -27.82 19.94
N THR A 840 -11.19 -28.62 21.01
CA THR A 840 -12.24 -28.54 22.02
C THR A 840 -11.63 -28.25 23.40
N PRO A 841 -12.40 -27.69 24.34
CA PRO A 841 -11.95 -27.54 25.73
C PRO A 841 -11.49 -28.86 26.39
N PHE A 842 -11.89 -29.99 25.81
CA PHE A 842 -11.64 -31.35 26.31
C PHE A 842 -10.48 -32.06 25.59
N GLY A 843 -9.88 -31.47 24.55
CA GLY A 843 -8.78 -32.03 23.75
C GLY A 843 -9.04 -31.99 22.24
N ASP A 844 -8.14 -32.57 21.46
CA ASP A 844 -8.21 -32.55 19.99
C ASP A 844 -9.08 -33.71 19.47
N LEU A 845 -10.07 -33.39 18.64
CA LEU A 845 -10.92 -34.35 17.96
C LEU A 845 -10.65 -34.32 16.45
N TYR A 846 -10.64 -35.49 15.80
CA TYR A 846 -10.52 -35.63 14.35
C TYR A 846 -11.77 -36.27 13.77
N SER A 847 -12.24 -35.75 12.63
CA SER A 847 -13.36 -36.36 11.90
C SER A 847 -12.98 -37.70 11.27
N THR A 848 -13.94 -38.62 11.20
CA THR A 848 -13.73 -39.97 10.66
C THR A 848 -13.83 -40.01 9.13
N ASN A 849 -13.28 -41.02 8.47
CA ASN A 849 -13.55 -41.27 7.05
C ASN A 849 -14.96 -41.87 6.91
N ILE A 850 -15.85 -41.20 6.18
CA ILE A 850 -17.24 -41.65 5.95
C ILE A 850 -17.48 -42.05 4.49
N THR A 851 -16.41 -42.25 3.71
CA THR A 851 -16.51 -42.78 2.34
C THR A 851 -16.82 -44.28 2.33
N PRO A 852 -17.22 -44.86 1.19
CA PRO A 852 -17.50 -46.30 1.06
C PRO A 852 -16.25 -47.19 1.07
N ASP A 853 -15.08 -46.66 1.46
CA ASP A 853 -13.89 -47.49 1.59
C ASP A 853 -14.10 -48.59 2.64
N LYS A 854 -13.63 -49.81 2.31
CA LYS A 854 -13.89 -51.01 3.12
C LYS A 854 -13.01 -51.07 4.37
N GLN A 855 -11.82 -50.48 4.31
CA GLN A 855 -10.79 -50.62 5.35
C GLN A 855 -10.84 -49.47 6.34
N THR A 856 -10.91 -48.25 5.82
CA THR A 856 -10.76 -47.01 6.58
C THR A 856 -12.07 -46.22 6.67
N GLY A 857 -13.02 -46.45 5.76
CA GLY A 857 -14.33 -45.81 5.71
C GLY A 857 -15.49 -46.64 6.29
N ILE A 858 -16.72 -46.30 5.86
CA ILE A 858 -17.96 -46.99 6.27
C ILE A 858 -18.39 -48.09 5.29
N GLY A 859 -17.57 -48.42 4.29
CA GLY A 859 -17.91 -49.37 3.22
C GLY A 859 -18.36 -50.76 3.68
N SER A 860 -17.93 -51.17 4.87
CA SER A 860 -18.28 -52.45 5.47
C SER A 860 -19.41 -52.37 6.52
N TRP A 861 -20.06 -51.22 6.66
CA TRP A 861 -21.13 -51.00 7.63
C TRP A 861 -22.47 -51.37 7.00
N SER A 862 -23.36 -52.01 7.76
CA SER A 862 -24.77 -52.17 7.35
C SER A 862 -25.56 -50.89 7.66
N PHE A 863 -26.73 -50.72 7.03
CA PHE A 863 -27.65 -49.63 7.40
C PHE A 863 -27.93 -49.60 8.91
N THR A 864 -28.14 -50.76 9.55
CA THR A 864 -28.34 -50.85 11.00
C THR A 864 -27.14 -50.34 11.81
N ALA A 865 -25.91 -50.58 11.34
CA ALA A 865 -24.71 -50.06 12.00
C ALA A 865 -24.58 -48.54 11.82
N PHE A 866 -24.90 -48.05 10.63
CA PHE A 866 -24.93 -46.63 10.31
C PHE A 866 -26.00 -45.88 11.14
N ASP A 867 -27.26 -46.34 11.12
CA ASP A 867 -28.36 -45.78 11.91
C ASP A 867 -28.03 -45.77 13.42
N ARG A 868 -27.43 -46.86 13.93
CA ARG A 868 -26.97 -46.92 15.32
C ARG A 868 -25.93 -45.83 15.63
N ALA A 869 -24.98 -45.59 14.75
CA ALA A 869 -24.01 -44.51 14.94
C ALA A 869 -24.70 -43.14 14.94
N MET A 870 -25.53 -42.89 13.92
CA MET A 870 -26.21 -41.61 13.70
C MET A 870 -27.24 -41.25 14.80
N ARG A 871 -27.96 -42.23 15.37
CA ARG A 871 -29.03 -41.95 16.36
C ARG A 871 -28.67 -42.27 17.81
N GLN A 872 -27.68 -43.15 18.02
CA GLN A 872 -27.33 -43.64 19.35
C GLN A 872 -25.91 -43.24 19.79
N GLY A 873 -25.10 -42.69 18.87
CA GLY A 873 -23.71 -42.35 19.15
C GLY A 873 -22.87 -43.58 19.46
N ILE A 874 -23.13 -44.71 18.78
CA ILE A 874 -22.42 -45.98 18.98
C ILE A 874 -21.93 -46.50 17.64
N SER A 875 -20.61 -46.53 17.47
CA SER A 875 -19.90 -47.03 16.28
C SER A 875 -20.22 -48.51 15.99
N ARG A 876 -20.00 -48.99 14.76
CA ARG A 876 -20.21 -50.39 14.33
C ARG A 876 -19.53 -51.43 15.24
N ASP A 877 -18.33 -51.15 15.73
CA ASP A 877 -17.55 -52.00 16.63
C ASP A 877 -17.99 -51.93 18.10
N GLY A 878 -18.93 -51.05 18.44
CA GLY A 878 -19.57 -50.99 19.77
C GLY A 878 -19.03 -49.89 20.70
N HIS A 879 -18.02 -49.13 20.28
CA HIS A 879 -17.53 -48.00 21.07
C HIS A 879 -18.44 -46.75 20.93
N HIS A 880 -18.48 -45.93 21.98
CA HIS A 880 -19.26 -44.70 21.98
C HIS A 880 -18.55 -43.56 21.24
N LEU A 881 -19.29 -42.84 20.41
CA LEU A 881 -18.85 -41.64 19.70
C LEU A 881 -18.95 -40.41 20.63
N TYR A 882 -18.17 -39.35 20.33
CA TYR A 882 -18.27 -38.10 21.09
C TYR A 882 -19.37 -37.22 20.49
N PRO A 883 -20.11 -36.45 21.29
CA PRO A 883 -21.26 -35.64 20.85
C PRO A 883 -20.90 -34.45 19.97
N ALA A 884 -19.61 -34.23 19.67
CA ALA A 884 -19.20 -33.36 18.58
C ALA A 884 -19.65 -33.90 17.20
N PHE A 885 -19.82 -35.22 17.08
CA PHE A 885 -20.67 -35.80 16.05
C PHE A 885 -22.13 -35.64 16.52
N PRO A 886 -22.98 -34.86 15.84
CA PRO A 886 -24.27 -34.40 16.37
C PRO A 886 -25.37 -35.47 16.31
N TYR A 887 -25.09 -36.68 16.81
CA TYR A 887 -26.05 -37.79 16.88
C TYR A 887 -27.26 -37.49 17.77
N THR A 888 -27.17 -36.48 18.64
CA THR A 888 -28.31 -35.94 19.40
C THR A 888 -29.34 -35.25 18.51
N SER A 889 -28.90 -34.65 17.39
CA SER A 889 -29.76 -33.98 16.42
C SER A 889 -30.21 -34.95 15.33
N PHE A 890 -29.29 -35.74 14.76
CA PHE A 890 -29.61 -36.74 13.74
C PHE A 890 -30.60 -37.81 14.18
N ARG A 891 -30.74 -38.02 15.49
CA ARG A 891 -31.80 -38.86 16.05
C ARG A 891 -33.21 -38.42 15.67
N GLN A 892 -33.43 -37.16 15.32
CA GLN A 892 -34.72 -36.62 14.94
C GLN A 892 -35.12 -36.93 13.49
N LEU A 893 -34.17 -37.36 12.64
CA LEU A 893 -34.42 -37.67 11.23
C LEU A 893 -35.48 -38.77 11.07
N SER A 894 -36.21 -38.81 9.97
CA SER A 894 -37.06 -39.96 9.65
C SER A 894 -36.20 -41.16 9.24
N GLU A 895 -36.73 -42.38 9.37
CA GLU A 895 -36.07 -43.57 8.84
C GLU A 895 -35.75 -43.44 7.33
N GLU A 896 -36.66 -42.85 6.57
CA GLU A 896 -36.52 -42.62 5.12
C GLU A 896 -35.31 -41.73 4.79
N ASP A 897 -35.13 -40.62 5.52
CA ASP A 897 -33.99 -39.71 5.34
C ASP A 897 -32.68 -40.36 5.78
N MET A 898 -32.72 -41.20 6.83
CA MET A 898 -31.54 -41.94 7.27
C MET A 898 -31.12 -42.99 6.24
N GLN A 899 -32.06 -43.72 5.64
CA GLN A 899 -31.79 -44.68 4.58
C GLN A 899 -31.26 -44.00 3.33
N ALA A 900 -31.85 -42.86 2.94
CA ALA A 900 -31.40 -42.06 1.80
C ALA A 900 -29.98 -41.53 2.01
N LEU A 901 -29.67 -40.99 3.19
CA LEU A 901 -28.32 -40.53 3.55
C LEU A 901 -27.30 -41.66 3.46
N TYR A 902 -27.62 -42.84 4.01
CA TYR A 902 -26.77 -44.02 3.90
C TYR A 902 -26.52 -44.42 2.44
N ALA A 903 -27.58 -44.47 1.62
CA ALA A 903 -27.45 -44.79 0.19
C ALA A 903 -26.55 -43.80 -0.55
N TYR A 904 -26.73 -42.50 -0.31
CA TYR A 904 -25.90 -41.47 -0.92
C TYR A 904 -24.43 -41.56 -0.50
N LEU A 905 -24.14 -41.73 0.80
CA LEU A 905 -22.76 -41.88 1.26
C LEU A 905 -22.12 -43.13 0.66
N MET A 906 -22.85 -44.25 0.62
CA MET A 906 -22.39 -45.52 0.04
C MET A 906 -22.21 -45.50 -1.49
N SER A 907 -22.76 -44.49 -2.19
CA SER A 907 -22.56 -44.29 -3.62
C SER A 907 -21.40 -43.34 -3.96
N GLN A 908 -20.75 -42.72 -2.97
CA GLN A 908 -19.63 -41.79 -3.21
C GLN A 908 -18.35 -42.54 -3.61
N PRO A 909 -17.35 -41.85 -4.20
CA PRO A 909 -16.03 -42.43 -4.41
C PRO A 909 -15.42 -42.95 -3.10
N ALA A 910 -14.91 -44.18 -3.12
CA ALA A 910 -14.19 -44.77 -1.99
C ALA A 910 -12.78 -44.15 -1.90
N VAL A 911 -12.40 -43.65 -0.73
CA VAL A 911 -11.08 -43.08 -0.48
C VAL A 911 -10.45 -43.79 0.71
N GLU A 912 -9.30 -44.43 0.48
CA GLU A 912 -8.52 -45.05 1.55
C GLU A 912 -7.72 -43.98 2.30
N GLN A 913 -8.18 -43.62 3.49
CA GLN A 913 -7.54 -42.60 4.32
C GLN A 913 -7.85 -42.89 5.79
N THR A 914 -6.81 -43.03 6.61
CA THR A 914 -6.93 -43.23 8.06
C THR A 914 -6.71 -41.89 8.78
N PRO A 915 -7.75 -41.30 9.41
CA PRO A 915 -7.60 -40.07 10.18
C PRO A 915 -6.69 -40.25 11.41
N PRO A 916 -6.03 -39.18 11.89
CA PRO A 916 -5.30 -39.21 13.16
C PRO A 916 -6.22 -39.62 14.34
N PRO A 917 -5.68 -40.33 15.36
CA PRO A 917 -6.48 -40.68 16.54
C PRO A 917 -6.78 -39.46 17.40
N ASN A 918 -7.95 -39.45 18.04
CA ASN A 918 -8.36 -38.39 18.97
C ASN A 918 -7.41 -38.27 20.17
N ASN A 919 -7.03 -37.04 20.52
CA ASN A 919 -6.16 -36.73 21.65
C ASN A 919 -6.93 -35.98 22.74
N MET A 920 -7.85 -36.71 23.39
CA MET A 920 -8.68 -36.16 24.47
C MET A 920 -7.93 -36.13 25.80
N ARG A 921 -8.15 -35.10 26.61
CA ARG A 921 -7.56 -34.96 27.94
C ARG A 921 -8.26 -35.87 28.94
N PHE A 922 -7.53 -36.40 29.91
CA PHE A 922 -8.15 -37.15 31.02
C PHE A 922 -9.10 -36.24 31.83
N PRO A 923 -10.30 -36.71 32.25
CA PRO A 923 -10.85 -38.07 32.06
C PRO A 923 -11.68 -38.26 30.77
N PHE A 924 -11.77 -37.25 29.90
CA PHE A 924 -12.60 -37.28 28.68
C PHE A 924 -12.14 -38.28 27.62
N ASN A 925 -10.91 -38.80 27.71
CA ASN A 925 -10.43 -39.90 26.88
C ASN A 925 -11.08 -41.26 27.21
N MET A 926 -11.73 -41.40 28.37
CA MET A 926 -12.37 -42.64 28.80
C MET A 926 -13.75 -42.80 28.14
N ARG A 927 -13.78 -43.44 26.96
CA ARG A 927 -14.98 -43.59 26.12
C ARG A 927 -16.23 -44.14 26.82
N PHE A 928 -16.09 -44.99 27.85
CA PHE A 928 -17.27 -45.53 28.57
C PHE A 928 -18.07 -44.45 29.32
N LEU A 929 -17.46 -43.30 29.67
CA LEU A 929 -18.18 -42.19 30.31
C LEU A 929 -19.29 -41.62 29.41
N MET A 930 -19.20 -41.83 28.09
CA MET A 930 -20.25 -41.44 27.15
C MET A 930 -21.54 -42.24 27.32
N SER A 931 -21.52 -43.43 27.92
CA SER A 931 -22.78 -44.14 28.23
C SER A 931 -23.61 -43.36 29.25
N GLY A 932 -22.96 -42.88 30.32
CA GLY A 932 -23.59 -42.02 31.33
C GLY A 932 -24.00 -40.67 30.76
N TRP A 933 -23.15 -40.07 29.91
CA TRP A 933 -23.51 -38.83 29.20
C TRP A 933 -24.76 -39.03 28.32
N ASN A 934 -24.82 -40.10 27.54
CA ASN A 934 -25.98 -40.43 26.71
C ASN A 934 -27.24 -40.65 27.57
N THR A 935 -27.14 -41.33 28.73
CA THR A 935 -28.28 -41.49 29.64
C THR A 935 -28.85 -40.15 30.12
N LEU A 936 -28.00 -39.14 30.31
CA LEU A 936 -28.41 -37.82 30.78
C LEU A 936 -28.94 -36.91 29.65
N TYR A 937 -28.34 -36.99 28.45
CA TYR A 937 -28.50 -35.96 27.42
C TYR A 937 -29.06 -36.47 26.08
N LEU A 938 -29.02 -37.78 25.80
CA LEU A 938 -29.60 -38.34 24.58
C LEU A 938 -31.09 -38.61 24.78
N ARG A 939 -31.95 -37.79 24.16
CA ARG A 939 -33.40 -37.99 24.15
C ARG A 939 -33.80 -39.16 23.25
N SER A 940 -35.05 -39.63 23.36
CA SER A 940 -35.59 -40.75 22.57
C SER A 940 -36.72 -40.34 21.62
N GLY A 941 -36.70 -40.82 20.38
CA GLY A 941 -37.75 -40.63 19.37
C GLY A 941 -37.29 -39.87 18.12
N GLU A 942 -38.04 -39.99 17.03
CA GLU A 942 -37.96 -39.10 15.85
C GLU A 942 -38.69 -37.78 16.12
N TYR A 943 -38.49 -36.77 15.27
CA TYR A 943 -39.21 -35.49 15.37
C TYR A 943 -40.73 -35.72 15.39
N GLN A 944 -41.41 -35.06 16.32
CA GLN A 944 -42.87 -35.13 16.47
C GLN A 944 -43.47 -33.82 15.97
N TYR A 945 -44.41 -33.91 15.04
CA TYR A 945 -45.05 -32.73 14.45
C TYR A 945 -45.96 -32.06 15.48
N ASP A 946 -45.83 -30.74 15.61
CA ASP A 946 -46.74 -29.95 16.43
C ASP A 946 -48.04 -29.72 15.64
N PRO A 947 -49.19 -30.26 16.11
CA PRO A 947 -50.48 -30.14 15.42
C PRO A 947 -51.01 -28.70 15.41
N THR A 948 -50.43 -27.79 16.19
CA THR A 948 -50.82 -26.38 16.23
C THR A 948 -50.07 -25.51 15.22
N LYS A 949 -49.06 -26.06 14.53
CA LYS A 949 -48.19 -25.37 13.58
C LYS A 949 -48.44 -25.87 12.14
N SER A 950 -48.07 -25.06 11.15
CA SER A 950 -48.23 -25.42 9.74
C SER A 950 -47.30 -26.57 9.32
N THR A 951 -47.58 -27.16 8.16
CA THR A 951 -46.72 -28.20 7.56
C THR A 951 -45.33 -27.64 7.28
N GLU A 952 -45.26 -26.41 6.77
CA GLU A 952 -44.03 -25.70 6.44
C GLU A 952 -43.21 -25.41 7.69
N TRP A 953 -43.85 -24.93 8.77
CA TRP A 953 -43.17 -24.69 10.04
C TRP A 953 -42.60 -25.99 10.63
N ASN A 954 -43.37 -27.08 10.61
CA ASN A 954 -42.91 -28.38 11.09
C ASN A 954 -41.77 -28.94 10.23
N ARG A 955 -41.80 -28.72 8.91
CA ARG A 955 -40.69 -29.06 8.01
C ARG A 955 -39.44 -28.27 8.37
N GLY A 956 -39.58 -26.98 8.66
CA GLY A 956 -38.48 -26.13 9.12
C GLY A 956 -37.88 -26.59 10.44
N ALA A 957 -38.73 -26.87 11.42
CA ALA A 957 -38.32 -27.39 12.72
C ALA A 957 -37.59 -28.73 12.61
N TYR A 958 -38.10 -29.64 11.75
CA TYR A 958 -37.47 -30.91 11.46
C TYR A 958 -36.06 -30.74 10.86
N LEU A 959 -35.92 -29.84 9.88
CA LEU A 959 -34.63 -29.59 9.22
C LEU A 959 -33.64 -28.90 10.16
N VAL A 960 -34.04 -27.83 10.85
CA VAL A 960 -33.17 -27.05 11.75
C VAL A 960 -32.70 -27.87 12.94
N ASN A 961 -33.58 -28.67 13.56
CA ASN A 961 -33.25 -29.44 14.76
C ASN A 961 -32.70 -30.83 14.46
N GLY A 962 -32.99 -31.37 13.28
CA GLY A 962 -32.56 -32.67 12.81
C GLY A 962 -31.29 -32.59 11.97
N ALA A 963 -31.47 -32.56 10.64
CA ALA A 963 -30.37 -32.59 9.68
C ALA A 963 -29.42 -31.40 9.84
N GLY A 964 -29.95 -30.18 9.86
CA GLY A 964 -29.20 -28.92 9.95
C GLY A 964 -28.55 -28.65 11.29
N HIS A 965 -28.94 -29.39 12.34
CA HIS A 965 -28.36 -29.37 13.69
C HIS A 965 -27.98 -27.97 14.23
N CYS A 966 -28.73 -26.92 13.90
CA CYS A 966 -28.29 -25.53 14.13
C CYS A 966 -27.99 -25.24 15.62
N SER A 967 -28.65 -25.97 16.53
CA SER A 967 -28.41 -25.89 17.97
C SER A 967 -27.01 -26.31 18.40
N ALA A 968 -26.30 -27.12 17.61
CA ALA A 968 -24.94 -27.58 17.90
C ALA A 968 -23.94 -26.42 17.94
N CYS A 969 -24.17 -25.39 17.12
CA CYS A 969 -23.35 -24.17 17.01
C CYS A 969 -24.00 -22.98 17.72
N HIS A 970 -25.33 -22.85 17.63
CA HIS A 970 -26.07 -21.70 18.14
C HIS A 970 -26.65 -21.88 19.55
N SER A 971 -26.27 -22.92 20.30
CA SER A 971 -26.67 -23.07 21.71
C SER A 971 -25.45 -23.11 22.65
N PRO A 972 -25.53 -22.46 23.82
CA PRO A 972 -24.47 -22.52 24.80
C PRO A 972 -24.38 -23.92 25.41
N ARG A 973 -23.17 -24.40 25.65
CA ARG A 973 -22.91 -25.71 26.25
C ARG A 973 -22.69 -25.60 27.77
N ASN A 974 -23.03 -26.65 28.51
CA ASN A 974 -22.74 -26.77 29.94
C ASN A 974 -21.31 -27.30 30.17
N LEU A 975 -20.87 -27.42 31.43
CA LEU A 975 -19.52 -27.89 31.79
C LEU A 975 -19.20 -29.32 31.30
N MET A 976 -20.20 -30.13 30.97
CA MET A 976 -20.06 -31.48 30.41
C MET A 976 -20.20 -31.52 28.88
N GLY A 977 -20.21 -30.35 28.23
CA GLY A 977 -20.27 -30.24 26.76
C GLY A 977 -21.65 -30.47 26.15
N ALA A 978 -22.71 -30.63 26.94
CA ALA A 978 -24.08 -30.77 26.43
C ALA A 978 -24.75 -29.41 26.21
N GLU A 979 -25.59 -29.32 25.18
CA GLU A 979 -26.39 -28.12 24.87
C GLU A 979 -27.34 -27.79 26.02
N LYS A 980 -27.48 -26.50 26.34
CA LYS A 980 -28.48 -26.03 27.30
C LYS A 980 -29.85 -25.95 26.60
N SER A 981 -30.89 -26.44 27.28
CA SER A 981 -32.27 -26.44 26.81
C SER A 981 -33.09 -25.27 27.38
N GLY A 982 -34.37 -25.17 27.02
CA GLY A 982 -35.28 -24.11 27.49
C GLY A 982 -34.94 -22.78 26.83
N ASP A 983 -34.99 -21.67 27.58
CA ASP A 983 -34.68 -20.32 27.07
C ASP A 983 -33.25 -20.16 26.52
N GLN A 984 -32.37 -21.12 26.82
CA GLN A 984 -30.99 -21.17 26.32
C GLN A 984 -30.86 -21.92 24.98
N PHE A 985 -31.90 -22.61 24.53
CA PHE A 985 -31.89 -23.27 23.22
C PHE A 985 -31.81 -22.21 22.12
N LEU A 986 -30.82 -22.31 21.22
CA LEU A 986 -30.54 -21.33 20.17
C LEU A 986 -30.17 -19.91 20.68
N ALA A 987 -29.66 -19.80 21.90
CA ALA A 987 -29.27 -18.53 22.54
C ALA A 987 -27.88 -18.00 22.16
N GLY A 988 -27.23 -18.57 21.15
CA GLY A 988 -25.87 -18.26 20.69
C GLY A 988 -24.81 -19.23 21.24
N GLY A 989 -23.62 -19.21 20.65
CA GLY A 989 -22.54 -20.13 20.99
C GLY A 989 -21.19 -19.69 20.46
N TRP A 990 -20.18 -20.55 20.61
CA TRP A 990 -18.83 -20.33 20.09
C TRP A 990 -18.37 -21.55 19.32
N VAL A 991 -17.88 -21.33 18.10
CA VAL A 991 -17.39 -22.37 17.20
C VAL A 991 -16.13 -21.85 16.53
N ASP A 992 -15.01 -22.55 16.71
CA ASP A 992 -13.75 -22.28 15.99
C ASP A 992 -13.25 -20.82 16.09
N GLY A 993 -13.38 -20.20 17.27
CA GLY A 993 -13.00 -18.81 17.49
C GLY A 993 -14.01 -17.76 17.01
N TRP A 994 -15.14 -18.18 16.44
CA TRP A 994 -16.25 -17.32 16.04
C TRP A 994 -17.41 -17.38 17.06
N GLU A 995 -18.02 -16.23 17.31
CA GLU A 995 -19.26 -16.13 18.07
C GLU A 995 -20.44 -16.41 17.12
N ALA A 996 -21.16 -17.51 17.36
CA ALA A 996 -22.40 -17.83 16.67
C ALA A 996 -23.56 -17.03 17.33
N PRO A 997 -24.29 -16.18 16.58
CA PRO A 997 -25.33 -15.33 17.14
C PRO A 997 -26.52 -16.15 17.67
N ALA A 998 -27.30 -15.58 18.58
CA ALA A 998 -28.57 -16.21 18.97
C ALA A 998 -29.57 -16.19 17.80
N LEU A 999 -30.24 -17.32 17.58
CA LEU A 999 -31.32 -17.47 16.59
C LEU A 999 -32.72 -17.38 17.23
N ASN A 1000 -32.77 -17.27 18.56
CA ASN A 1000 -34.00 -17.02 19.32
C ASN A 1000 -34.12 -15.53 19.72
N GLN A 1001 -35.13 -15.22 20.55
CA GLN A 1001 -35.43 -13.87 21.07
C GLN A 1001 -34.26 -13.16 21.80
N LEU A 1002 -33.15 -13.84 22.07
CA LEU A 1002 -31.92 -13.26 22.64
C LEU A 1002 -30.99 -12.67 21.56
N SER A 1003 -31.42 -12.65 20.29
CA SER A 1003 -30.66 -12.03 19.20
C SER A 1003 -30.32 -10.57 19.50
N LYS A 1004 -29.07 -10.19 19.23
CA LYS A 1004 -28.54 -8.83 19.41
C LYS A 1004 -28.37 -8.10 18.08
N ALA A 1005 -28.99 -8.61 17.01
CA ALA A 1005 -28.96 -7.98 15.71
C ALA A 1005 -29.58 -6.57 15.80
N PRO A 1006 -28.97 -5.54 15.17
CA PRO A 1006 -29.52 -4.18 15.20
C PRO A 1006 -30.93 -4.09 14.62
N GLN A 1007 -31.22 -4.96 13.65
CA GLN A 1007 -32.52 -5.14 13.02
C GLN A 1007 -33.03 -6.56 13.32
N PRO A 1008 -34.34 -6.77 13.51
CA PRO A 1008 -34.88 -8.12 13.66
C PRO A 1008 -34.71 -8.98 12.40
N TRP A 1009 -34.54 -10.28 12.60
CA TRP A 1009 -34.57 -11.25 11.50
C TRP A 1009 -36.01 -11.60 11.14
N THR A 1010 -36.40 -11.32 9.89
CA THR A 1010 -37.66 -11.76 9.28
C THR A 1010 -37.44 -13.07 8.51
N ALA A 1011 -38.52 -13.79 8.21
CA ALA A 1011 -38.47 -14.99 7.36
C ALA A 1011 -37.80 -14.70 6.00
N ASP A 1012 -38.13 -13.59 5.34
CA ASP A 1012 -37.49 -13.21 4.08
C ASP A 1012 -35.99 -12.93 4.24
N SER A 1013 -35.57 -12.23 5.30
CA SER A 1013 -34.14 -11.95 5.53
C SER A 1013 -33.34 -13.22 5.85
N LEU A 1014 -33.93 -14.14 6.62
CA LEU A 1014 -33.34 -15.44 6.90
C LEU A 1014 -33.26 -16.29 5.64
N TYR A 1015 -34.30 -16.30 4.81
CA TYR A 1015 -34.28 -16.98 3.52
C TYR A 1015 -33.18 -16.43 2.62
N ASN A 1016 -33.09 -15.10 2.44
CA ASN A 1016 -32.05 -14.47 1.63
C ASN A 1016 -30.65 -14.85 2.12
N TYR A 1017 -30.43 -14.76 3.43
CA TYR A 1017 -29.15 -15.09 4.04
C TYR A 1017 -28.80 -16.58 3.89
N LEU A 1018 -29.72 -17.50 4.18
CA LEU A 1018 -29.49 -18.95 4.09
C LEU A 1018 -29.44 -19.48 2.66
N ARG A 1019 -30.05 -18.78 1.69
CA ARG A 1019 -30.09 -19.19 0.28
C ARG A 1019 -28.95 -18.59 -0.55
N ASN A 1020 -28.58 -17.34 -0.26
CA ASN A 1020 -27.68 -16.54 -1.10
C ASN A 1020 -26.41 -16.08 -0.35
N GLY A 1021 -26.31 -16.30 0.97
CA GLY A 1021 -25.15 -15.89 1.77
C GLY A 1021 -25.12 -14.41 2.13
N TYR A 1022 -26.20 -13.66 1.86
CA TYR A 1022 -26.26 -12.23 2.10
C TYR A 1022 -27.68 -11.73 2.32
N ASP A 1023 -27.83 -10.76 3.24
CA ASP A 1023 -29.01 -9.90 3.37
C ASP A 1023 -28.57 -8.44 3.67
N ASP A 1024 -29.25 -7.45 3.06
CA ASP A 1024 -28.89 -6.03 3.20
C ASP A 1024 -28.92 -5.52 4.66
N LYS A 1025 -29.70 -6.17 5.53
CA LYS A 1025 -29.84 -5.78 6.95
C LYS A 1025 -28.98 -6.60 7.90
N HIS A 1026 -28.36 -7.68 7.45
CA HIS A 1026 -27.64 -8.62 8.32
C HIS A 1026 -26.22 -8.97 7.84
N GLY A 1027 -25.85 -8.54 6.62
CA GLY A 1027 -24.51 -8.69 6.07
C GLY A 1027 -24.28 -10.02 5.36
N VAL A 1028 -23.00 -10.37 5.19
CA VAL A 1028 -22.52 -11.55 4.46
C VAL A 1028 -22.18 -12.68 5.42
N ALA A 1029 -22.46 -13.92 5.03
CA ALA A 1029 -22.00 -15.11 5.74
C ALA A 1029 -20.47 -15.23 5.67
N ALA A 1030 -19.83 -15.30 6.84
CA ALA A 1030 -18.37 -15.39 6.99
C ALA A 1030 -17.98 -16.54 7.93
N GLY A 1031 -16.70 -16.90 7.92
CA GLY A 1031 -16.15 -17.94 8.79
C GLY A 1031 -16.89 -19.28 8.63
N PRO A 1032 -17.19 -20.00 9.73
CA PRO A 1032 -17.87 -21.30 9.68
C PRO A 1032 -19.25 -21.27 9.01
N MET A 1033 -19.92 -20.13 8.94
CA MET A 1033 -21.26 -20.03 8.36
C MET A 1033 -21.24 -19.95 6.83
N ALA A 1034 -20.15 -19.45 6.21
CA ALA A 1034 -20.04 -19.36 4.76
C ALA A 1034 -20.21 -20.72 4.04
N PRO A 1035 -19.47 -21.80 4.42
CA PRO A 1035 -19.67 -23.11 3.81
C PRO A 1035 -21.04 -23.73 4.12
N VAL A 1036 -21.58 -23.52 5.34
CA VAL A 1036 -22.94 -23.97 5.72
C VAL A 1036 -23.97 -23.39 4.75
N VAL A 1037 -23.92 -22.08 4.50
CA VAL A 1037 -24.83 -21.43 3.55
C VAL A 1037 -24.63 -21.96 2.13
N SER A 1038 -23.39 -22.16 1.68
CA SER A 1038 -23.11 -22.70 0.35
C SER A 1038 -23.78 -24.06 0.12
N HIS A 1039 -23.85 -24.91 1.15
CA HIS A 1039 -24.56 -26.19 1.08
C HIS A 1039 -26.08 -26.06 1.20
N LEU A 1040 -26.58 -25.23 2.12
CA LEU A 1040 -28.02 -24.95 2.24
C LEU A 1040 -28.59 -24.37 0.96
N ALA A 1041 -27.81 -23.57 0.22
CA ALA A 1041 -28.14 -23.06 -1.11
C ALA A 1041 -28.40 -24.16 -2.16
N THR A 1042 -27.96 -25.40 -1.93
CA THR A 1042 -28.21 -26.54 -2.83
C THR A 1042 -29.49 -27.32 -2.50
N LEU A 1043 -30.17 -26.97 -1.40
CA LEU A 1043 -31.44 -27.58 -1.00
C LEU A 1043 -32.60 -27.02 -1.83
N PRO A 1044 -33.74 -27.75 -1.91
CA PRO A 1044 -34.96 -27.20 -2.49
C PRO A 1044 -35.35 -25.88 -1.82
N GLU A 1045 -35.78 -24.90 -2.63
CA GLU A 1045 -36.18 -23.58 -2.12
C GLU A 1045 -37.23 -23.66 -1.00
N ALA A 1046 -38.20 -24.58 -1.13
CA ALA A 1046 -39.24 -24.80 -0.14
C ALA A 1046 -38.67 -25.21 1.25
N ASP A 1047 -37.56 -25.96 1.27
CA ASP A 1047 -36.93 -26.40 2.52
C ASP A 1047 -36.19 -25.23 3.20
N VAL A 1048 -35.47 -24.40 2.45
CA VAL A 1048 -34.80 -23.20 2.99
C VAL A 1048 -35.83 -22.18 3.51
N ARG A 1049 -36.95 -22.00 2.79
CA ARG A 1049 -38.08 -21.16 3.26
C ARG A 1049 -38.70 -21.72 4.55
N ALA A 1050 -38.94 -23.02 4.62
CA ALA A 1050 -39.46 -23.66 5.82
C ALA A 1050 -38.52 -23.45 7.03
N MET A 1051 -37.20 -23.60 6.84
CA MET A 1051 -36.20 -23.31 7.88
C MET A 1051 -36.26 -21.84 8.33
N ALA A 1052 -36.38 -20.91 7.38
CA ALA A 1052 -36.47 -19.48 7.67
C ALA A 1052 -37.75 -19.12 8.45
N ASP A 1053 -38.90 -19.70 8.09
CA ASP A 1053 -40.18 -19.51 8.78
C ASP A 1053 -40.12 -20.00 10.24
N TYR A 1054 -39.52 -21.17 10.46
CA TYR A 1054 -39.32 -21.73 11.79
C TYR A 1054 -38.43 -20.83 12.67
N LEU A 1055 -37.30 -20.39 12.13
CA LEU A 1055 -36.35 -19.53 12.86
C LEU A 1055 -36.94 -18.13 13.13
N ALA A 1056 -37.71 -17.56 12.20
CA ALA A 1056 -38.39 -16.28 12.41
C ALA A 1056 -39.42 -16.33 13.55
N ASP A 1057 -40.18 -17.43 13.65
CA ASP A 1057 -41.15 -17.65 14.73
C ASP A 1057 -40.45 -17.80 16.10
N ILE A 1058 -39.35 -18.56 16.19
CA ILE A 1058 -38.58 -18.71 17.43
C ILE A 1058 -37.92 -17.40 17.87
N ASN A 1059 -37.52 -16.57 16.92
CA ASN A 1059 -37.01 -15.22 17.19
C ASN A 1059 -38.12 -14.25 17.63
N GLY A 1060 -39.38 -14.68 17.66
CA GLY A 1060 -40.52 -13.88 18.14
C GLY A 1060 -41.08 -12.88 17.12
N GLN A 1061 -40.83 -13.08 15.82
CA GLN A 1061 -41.21 -12.17 14.73
C GLN A 1061 -42.28 -12.80 13.82
N THR A 1062 -43.52 -12.94 14.30
CA THR A 1062 -44.69 -13.34 13.48
C THR A 1062 -45.63 -12.18 13.12
N VAL A 1063 -45.29 -10.94 13.51
CA VAL A 1063 -46.09 -9.73 13.24
C VAL A 1063 -45.21 -8.67 12.56
N LEU A 1064 -45.75 -8.01 11.53
CA LEU A 1064 -45.08 -6.93 10.78
C LEU A 1064 -44.48 -5.89 11.75
N PRO A 1065 -43.19 -5.54 11.63
CA PRO A 1065 -42.56 -4.64 12.58
C PRO A 1065 -43.09 -3.21 12.42
N GLU A 1066 -43.33 -2.53 13.54
CA GLU A 1066 -43.30 -1.06 13.58
C GLU A 1066 -41.97 -0.57 12.99
N PRO A 1067 -41.88 0.66 12.43
CA PRO A 1067 -40.63 1.17 11.88
C PRO A 1067 -39.54 1.17 12.95
N VAL A 1068 -38.61 0.20 12.85
CA VAL A 1068 -37.44 0.12 13.72
C VAL A 1068 -36.58 1.36 13.44
N PRO A 1069 -36.12 2.10 14.47
CA PRO A 1069 -35.23 3.24 14.26
C PRO A 1069 -34.02 2.83 13.44
N GLN A 1070 -33.61 3.65 12.47
CA GLN A 1070 -32.36 3.40 11.77
C GLN A 1070 -31.19 3.42 12.77
N PRO A 1071 -30.15 2.58 12.55
CA PRO A 1071 -29.01 2.55 13.45
C PRO A 1071 -28.37 3.94 13.56
N SER A 1072 -28.03 4.35 14.79
CA SER A 1072 -27.49 5.67 15.08
C SER A 1072 -26.03 5.76 14.60
N ILE A 1073 -25.77 6.58 13.58
CA ILE A 1073 -24.40 6.89 13.14
C ILE A 1073 -23.99 8.20 13.84
N LYS A 1074 -22.94 8.15 14.67
CA LYS A 1074 -22.41 9.35 15.35
C LYS A 1074 -20.96 9.61 14.92
N PRO A 1075 -20.50 10.87 14.90
CA PRO A 1075 -19.09 11.16 14.72
C PRO A 1075 -18.26 10.47 15.82
N ALA A 1076 -17.18 9.82 15.43
CA ALA A 1076 -16.31 9.07 16.35
C ALA A 1076 -15.16 9.97 16.82
N TRP A 1077 -15.40 10.67 17.92
CA TRP A 1077 -14.42 11.57 18.53
C TRP A 1077 -13.33 10.75 19.22
N ASN A 1078 -12.05 11.09 18.99
CA ASN A 1078 -10.87 10.48 19.64
C ASN A 1078 -10.40 9.13 19.06
N THR A 1079 -10.94 8.70 17.91
CA THR A 1079 -10.48 7.49 17.19
C THR A 1079 -9.90 7.80 15.80
N ALA A 1080 -9.37 9.01 15.62
CA ALA A 1080 -9.10 9.52 14.28
C ALA A 1080 -7.90 8.85 13.57
N ALA A 1081 -6.99 8.19 14.31
CA ALA A 1081 -6.05 7.23 13.72
C ALA A 1081 -6.79 6.06 13.04
N GLY A 1082 -7.78 5.48 13.72
CA GLY A 1082 -8.65 4.43 13.18
C GLY A 1082 -9.50 4.90 12.01
N GLU A 1083 -9.97 6.15 12.05
CA GLU A 1083 -10.68 6.78 10.93
C GLU A 1083 -9.79 6.92 9.69
N ARG A 1084 -8.56 7.43 9.83
CA ARG A 1084 -7.61 7.53 8.70
C ARG A 1084 -7.30 6.18 8.10
N LEU A 1085 -7.03 5.18 8.94
CA LEU A 1085 -6.80 3.80 8.51
C LEU A 1085 -8.01 3.25 7.76
N PHE A 1086 -9.23 3.45 8.28
CA PHE A 1086 -10.46 3.02 7.62
C PHE A 1086 -10.69 3.74 6.28
N LYS A 1087 -10.50 5.08 6.22
CA LYS A 1087 -10.61 5.86 4.99
C LYS A 1087 -9.61 5.38 3.92
N GLY A 1088 -8.39 5.06 4.31
CA GLY A 1088 -7.33 4.63 3.40
C GLY A 1088 -7.41 3.16 2.96
N ALA A 1089 -7.85 2.24 3.84
CA ALA A 1089 -7.84 0.80 3.57
C ALA A 1089 -9.22 0.18 3.30
N CYS A 1090 -10.30 0.72 3.89
CA CYS A 1090 -11.59 0.04 3.93
C CYS A 1090 -12.71 0.79 3.20
N GLN A 1091 -12.69 2.13 3.20
CA GLN A 1091 -13.82 2.96 2.75
C GLN A 1091 -14.14 2.79 1.25
N ALA A 1092 -13.16 2.42 0.44
CA ALA A 1092 -13.37 2.15 -0.99
C ALA A 1092 -14.40 1.04 -1.23
N CYS A 1093 -14.53 0.09 -0.30
CA CYS A 1093 -15.53 -0.97 -0.32
C CYS A 1093 -16.66 -0.76 0.71
N HIS A 1094 -16.37 -0.12 1.86
CA HIS A 1094 -17.32 0.03 2.97
C HIS A 1094 -17.77 1.50 3.16
N SER A 1095 -18.90 1.89 2.58
CA SER A 1095 -19.48 3.25 2.77
C SER A 1095 -20.38 3.33 4.01
N ALA A 1096 -20.62 4.56 4.49
CA ALA A 1096 -21.29 4.82 5.76
C ALA A 1096 -22.81 4.61 5.75
N SER A 1097 -23.50 4.66 4.59
CA SER A 1097 -24.97 4.66 4.56
C SER A 1097 -25.62 3.90 3.40
N GLU A 1098 -24.94 3.65 2.28
CA GLU A 1098 -25.56 3.03 1.08
C GLU A 1098 -24.89 1.72 0.63
N GLY A 1099 -23.92 1.21 1.40
CA GLY A 1099 -22.93 0.27 0.88
C GLY A 1099 -21.99 0.99 -0.09
N GLY A 1100 -20.71 0.65 -0.12
CA GLY A 1100 -19.79 1.13 -1.13
C GLY A 1100 -20.15 0.65 -2.55
N PRO A 1101 -19.33 1.00 -3.55
CA PRO A 1101 -19.51 0.56 -4.92
C PRO A 1101 -19.65 -0.97 -5.01
N LYS A 1102 -20.75 -1.46 -5.59
CA LYS A 1102 -21.02 -2.90 -5.83
C LYS A 1102 -20.21 -3.49 -7.01
N LEU A 1103 -19.10 -2.85 -7.36
CA LEU A 1103 -18.26 -3.23 -8.52
C LEU A 1103 -17.53 -4.57 -8.30
N PHE A 1104 -17.39 -5.00 -7.05
CA PHE A 1104 -16.64 -6.19 -6.66
C PHE A 1104 -17.49 -7.20 -5.86
N GLY A 1105 -18.82 -7.15 -5.97
CA GLY A 1105 -19.75 -7.99 -5.21
C GLY A 1105 -20.74 -7.18 -4.38
N VAL A 1106 -21.10 -7.68 -3.21
CA VAL A 1106 -22.00 -6.96 -2.29
C VAL A 1106 -21.22 -6.01 -1.40
N SER A 1107 -21.88 -4.93 -0.95
CA SER A 1107 -21.32 -4.04 0.07
C SER A 1107 -22.29 -3.91 1.25
N PRO A 1108 -22.07 -4.66 2.34
CA PRO A 1108 -22.87 -4.53 3.55
C PRO A 1108 -22.78 -3.13 4.16
N ALA A 1109 -23.92 -2.58 4.59
CA ALA A 1109 -23.92 -1.35 5.39
C ALA A 1109 -23.35 -1.64 6.78
N MET A 1110 -22.25 -0.96 7.16
CA MET A 1110 -21.57 -1.21 8.44
C MET A 1110 -22.48 -1.00 9.66
N ALA A 1111 -23.41 -0.03 9.56
CA ALA A 1111 -24.39 0.28 10.60
C ALA A 1111 -25.33 -0.91 10.95
N ASN A 1112 -25.45 -1.89 10.06
CA ASN A 1112 -26.28 -3.07 10.23
C ASN A 1112 -25.49 -4.31 10.70
N SER A 1113 -24.16 -4.20 10.84
CA SER A 1113 -23.32 -5.35 11.19
C SER A 1113 -23.48 -5.75 12.66
N SER A 1114 -23.93 -6.98 12.90
CA SER A 1114 -24.03 -7.57 14.24
C SER A 1114 -22.67 -7.76 14.92
N SER A 1115 -21.58 -7.85 14.14
CA SER A 1115 -20.20 -7.89 14.67
C SER A 1115 -19.81 -6.60 15.40
N LEU A 1116 -20.39 -5.45 15.05
CA LEU A 1116 -20.11 -4.17 15.71
C LEU A 1116 -20.90 -4.01 17.01
N THR A 1117 -22.09 -4.60 17.11
CA THR A 1117 -22.93 -4.57 18.31
C THR A 1117 -22.65 -5.70 19.29
N SER A 1118 -21.84 -6.69 18.93
CA SER A 1118 -21.43 -7.78 19.84
C SER A 1118 -20.73 -7.24 21.09
N ALA A 1119 -20.88 -7.98 22.20
CA ALA A 1119 -20.15 -7.72 23.44
C ALA A 1119 -18.64 -7.95 23.27
N THR A 1120 -18.24 -8.80 22.33
CA THR A 1120 -16.83 -9.15 22.05
C THR A 1120 -16.43 -8.75 20.64
N PRO A 1121 -15.18 -8.30 20.41
CA PRO A 1121 -14.73 -7.85 19.10
C PRO A 1121 -14.38 -8.99 18.13
N ASP A 1122 -14.36 -10.24 18.60
CA ASP A 1122 -13.78 -11.41 17.90
C ASP A 1122 -14.21 -11.54 16.44
N ASN A 1123 -15.52 -11.55 16.13
CA ASN A 1123 -15.98 -11.69 14.74
C ASN A 1123 -15.52 -10.54 13.84
N LEU A 1124 -15.52 -9.29 14.33
CA LEU A 1124 -14.99 -8.16 13.58
C LEU A 1124 -13.48 -8.33 13.34
N LEU A 1125 -12.74 -8.71 14.37
CA LEU A 1125 -11.29 -8.90 14.27
C LEU A 1125 -10.94 -10.05 13.32
N GLN A 1126 -11.70 -11.15 13.34
CA GLN A 1126 -11.52 -12.27 12.40
C GLN A 1126 -11.69 -11.79 10.95
N VAL A 1127 -12.77 -11.05 10.67
CA VAL A 1127 -13.03 -10.51 9.33
C VAL A 1127 -11.96 -9.51 8.89
N VAL A 1128 -11.51 -8.60 9.76
CA VAL A 1128 -10.47 -7.61 9.40
C VAL A 1128 -9.11 -8.28 9.21
N LEU A 1129 -8.73 -9.22 10.06
CA LEU A 1129 -7.42 -9.88 9.98
C LEU A 1129 -7.35 -10.88 8.83
N HIS A 1130 -8.37 -11.71 8.66
CA HIS A 1130 -8.31 -12.87 7.77
C HIS A 1130 -9.14 -12.70 6.49
N GLY A 1131 -10.02 -11.71 6.44
CA GLY A 1131 -10.85 -11.44 5.28
C GLY A 1131 -11.99 -12.45 5.11
N ILE A 1132 -12.57 -12.44 3.91
CA ILE A 1132 -13.53 -13.42 3.40
C ILE A 1132 -13.03 -13.78 1.99
N ASP A 1133 -12.08 -14.70 1.93
CA ASP A 1133 -11.44 -15.15 0.69
C ASP A 1133 -12.35 -16.10 -0.11
N LYS A 1134 -13.16 -16.89 0.59
CA LYS A 1134 -14.14 -17.82 0.05
C LYS A 1134 -15.53 -17.47 0.58
N PRO A 1135 -16.25 -16.53 -0.07
CA PRO A 1135 -17.63 -16.25 0.28
C PRO A 1135 -18.52 -17.49 0.04
N ALA A 1136 -19.72 -17.50 0.64
CA ALA A 1136 -20.67 -18.60 0.44
C ALA A 1136 -21.06 -18.81 -1.04
N MET A 1137 -21.05 -17.72 -1.81
CA MET A 1137 -21.33 -17.66 -3.26
C MET A 1137 -20.33 -16.69 -3.90
N ASP A 1138 -19.83 -17.01 -5.09
CA ASP A 1138 -18.80 -16.21 -5.78
C ASP A 1138 -19.28 -14.78 -6.09
N GLU A 1139 -20.59 -14.58 -6.32
CA GLU A 1139 -21.19 -13.29 -6.64
C GLU A 1139 -21.15 -12.28 -5.49
N LEU A 1140 -20.89 -12.73 -4.26
CA LEU A 1140 -20.78 -11.84 -3.10
C LEU A 1140 -19.48 -11.03 -3.08
N GLY A 1141 -18.48 -11.43 -3.89
CA GLY A 1141 -17.17 -10.82 -3.87
C GLY A 1141 -16.29 -11.31 -2.72
N TYR A 1142 -15.01 -10.97 -2.79
CA TYR A 1142 -14.03 -11.29 -1.75
C TYR A 1142 -13.72 -10.05 -0.89
N MET A 1143 -13.38 -10.28 0.37
CA MET A 1143 -12.82 -9.26 1.24
C MET A 1143 -11.38 -9.66 1.60
N PRO A 1144 -10.35 -8.83 1.31
CA PRO A 1144 -8.98 -9.16 1.67
C PRO A 1144 -8.77 -9.10 3.19
N GLY A 1145 -7.89 -9.97 3.71
CA GLY A 1145 -7.43 -9.92 5.09
C GLY A 1145 -6.24 -8.96 5.27
N PHE A 1146 -6.23 -8.24 6.39
CA PHE A 1146 -5.19 -7.24 6.71
C PHE A 1146 -4.15 -7.75 7.72
N ALA A 1147 -4.15 -9.05 8.05
CA ALA A 1147 -3.19 -9.60 8.98
C ALA A 1147 -1.73 -9.39 8.52
N ALA A 1148 -1.44 -9.48 7.23
CA ALA A 1148 -0.07 -9.29 6.76
C ALA A 1148 0.37 -7.80 6.70
N SER A 1149 -0.57 -6.86 6.62
CA SER A 1149 -0.31 -5.46 6.26
C SER A 1149 -0.54 -4.46 7.39
N LEU A 1150 -1.38 -4.77 8.37
CA LEU A 1150 -1.69 -3.90 9.51
C LEU A 1150 -1.19 -4.48 10.83
N SER A 1151 -0.59 -3.62 11.66
CA SER A 1151 -0.17 -3.94 13.02
C SER A 1151 -1.36 -4.18 13.95
N ASP A 1152 -1.11 -4.83 15.09
CA ASP A 1152 -2.17 -5.06 16.09
C ASP A 1152 -2.78 -3.76 16.62
N LYS A 1153 -1.97 -2.70 16.69
CA LYS A 1153 -2.42 -1.37 17.06
C LYS A 1153 -3.33 -0.79 15.99
N GLN A 1154 -2.94 -0.85 14.72
CA GLN A 1154 -3.74 -0.31 13.62
C GLN A 1154 -5.11 -1.00 13.51
N VAL A 1155 -5.18 -2.33 13.64
CA VAL A 1155 -6.45 -3.08 13.65
C VAL A 1155 -7.30 -2.72 14.87
N ALA A 1156 -6.69 -2.55 16.05
CA ALA A 1156 -7.40 -2.10 17.24
C ALA A 1156 -7.98 -0.68 17.08
N ASP A 1157 -7.22 0.24 16.49
CA ASP A 1157 -7.65 1.60 16.22
C ASP A 1157 -8.84 1.61 15.23
N ILE A 1158 -8.81 0.78 14.17
CA ILE A 1158 -9.95 0.58 13.25
C ILE A 1158 -11.18 0.05 14.00
N ALA A 1159 -11.00 -1.00 14.81
CA ALA A 1159 -12.11 -1.62 15.55
C ALA A 1159 -12.77 -0.64 16.53
N ALA A 1160 -11.96 0.16 17.24
CA ALA A 1160 -12.45 1.21 18.13
C ALA A 1160 -13.24 2.28 17.38
N TYR A 1161 -12.72 2.77 16.25
CA TYR A 1161 -13.40 3.73 15.38
C TYR A 1161 -14.75 3.21 14.88
N LEU A 1162 -14.76 1.98 14.33
CA LEU A 1162 -15.98 1.38 13.79
C LEU A 1162 -17.06 1.23 14.87
N ARG A 1163 -16.68 0.78 16.07
CA ARG A 1163 -17.62 0.63 17.18
C ARG A 1163 -18.17 1.98 17.64
N GLN A 1164 -17.32 2.98 17.81
CA GLN A 1164 -17.78 4.31 18.25
C GLN A 1164 -18.68 4.98 17.20
N ARG A 1165 -18.38 4.79 15.91
CA ARG A 1165 -19.13 5.41 14.81
C ARG A 1165 -20.48 4.76 14.56
N TYR A 1166 -20.50 3.42 14.49
CA TYR A 1166 -21.64 2.64 13.99
C TYR A 1166 -22.39 1.87 15.08
N ALA A 1167 -21.83 1.77 16.29
CA ALA A 1167 -22.51 1.21 17.46
C ALA A 1167 -22.30 2.11 18.71
N PRO A 1168 -22.60 3.42 18.63
CA PRO A 1168 -22.26 4.39 19.68
C PRO A 1168 -22.98 4.15 21.01
N ASP A 1169 -24.08 3.40 20.99
CA ASP A 1169 -24.86 3.09 22.18
C ASP A 1169 -24.33 1.84 22.92
N GLN A 1170 -23.26 1.21 22.40
CA GLN A 1170 -22.57 0.08 23.03
C GLN A 1170 -21.31 0.53 23.79
N PRO A 1171 -20.97 -0.10 24.94
CA PRO A 1171 -19.74 0.20 25.66
C PRO A 1171 -18.49 -0.06 24.81
N ALA A 1172 -17.46 0.78 24.91
CA ALA A 1172 -16.18 0.53 24.24
C ALA A 1172 -15.57 -0.82 24.67
N TRP A 1173 -14.92 -1.51 23.72
CA TRP A 1173 -14.16 -2.72 24.04
C TRP A 1173 -12.85 -2.37 24.77
N THR A 1174 -12.44 -3.22 25.71
CA THR A 1174 -11.20 -3.07 26.48
C THR A 1174 -10.10 -3.99 25.96
N ASP A 1175 -8.83 -3.62 26.16
CA ASP A 1175 -7.64 -4.41 25.78
C ASP A 1175 -7.60 -4.84 24.30
N LEU A 1176 -8.12 -4.01 23.39
CA LEU A 1176 -8.27 -4.35 21.97
C LEU A 1176 -6.97 -4.84 21.32
N THR A 1177 -5.85 -4.14 21.47
CA THR A 1177 -4.56 -4.54 20.86
C THR A 1177 -4.14 -5.95 21.28
N LYS A 1178 -4.29 -6.28 22.57
CA LYS A 1178 -3.99 -7.62 23.09
C LYS A 1178 -4.95 -8.67 22.51
N LYS A 1179 -6.22 -8.30 22.36
CA LYS A 1179 -7.23 -9.17 21.76
C LYS A 1179 -6.98 -9.42 20.28
N VAL A 1180 -6.55 -8.41 19.53
CA VAL A 1180 -6.11 -8.55 18.13
C VAL A 1180 -4.96 -9.54 18.03
N ALA A 1181 -3.92 -9.38 18.86
CA ALA A 1181 -2.78 -10.30 18.87
C ALA A 1181 -3.22 -11.76 19.15
N GLN A 1182 -4.19 -11.95 20.05
CA GLN A 1182 -4.75 -13.27 20.35
C GLN A 1182 -5.50 -13.87 19.16
N VAL A 1183 -6.39 -13.10 18.51
CA VAL A 1183 -7.17 -13.58 17.34
C VAL A 1183 -6.23 -13.88 16.17
N ARG A 1184 -5.28 -12.99 15.88
CA ARG A 1184 -4.25 -13.19 14.85
C ARG A 1184 -3.45 -14.48 15.03
N ALA A 1185 -3.10 -14.81 16.27
CA ALA A 1185 -2.38 -16.04 16.60
C ALA A 1185 -3.26 -17.30 16.52
N ASN A 1186 -4.59 -17.15 16.53
CA ASN A 1186 -5.56 -18.24 16.56
C ASN A 1186 -6.71 -17.97 15.56
N PRO A 1187 -6.45 -18.04 14.23
CA PRO A 1187 -7.43 -17.67 13.20
C PRO A 1187 -8.67 -18.59 13.17
N GLY A 1188 -8.58 -19.79 13.74
CA GLY A 1188 -9.55 -20.87 13.54
C GLY A 1188 -9.05 -21.87 12.49
N SER A 1189 -9.82 -22.93 12.28
CA SER A 1189 -9.60 -24.02 11.32
C SER A 1189 -10.28 -23.81 9.96
N HIS A 1190 -11.22 -22.87 9.87
CA HIS A 1190 -12.00 -22.55 8.67
C HIS A 1190 -11.43 -21.39 7.85
#